data_AF-A0A8S1XNY5-F1
#
_entry.id   AF-A0A8S1XNY5-F1
#
_cell.length_a   1.000
_cell.length_b   1.000
_cell.length_c   1.000
_cell.angle_alpha   90.00
_cell.angle_beta   90.00
_cell.angle_gamma   90.00
#
_symmetry.space_group_name_H-M   'P 1'
#
loop_
_entity.id
_entity.type
_entity.pdbx_description
1 polymer ?
#
loop_
_entity_poly.entity_id
_entity_poly.type
_entity_poly.pdbx_seq_one_letter_code
_entity_poly.pdbx_strand_id
1 'polypeptide(L)'
;MSSYSCGSSQYSLFQGTSTLGCRSQTNFCGTFSQCLKVTDKPDPYDYGCCREDYLYPSASNIIVYILIIPIIGIGSLGALGGGVVKRPFLEAVLNFNSGPSGNITACLMFGAQLVNQIIITFQKHPYHPQRPVVNYEVGMIYALAIPLSMQFGEELASYMPLLPVLTLQMMFFIVILPICLLYAKRQEVVEQELDEDFTDSHISMTTAFKGSIQDEAQAALIYKQFLNESHQMLPLIPILITFGSFAVNEAVILSRTTLYQISPYYQQNVNNPNPKLNPCNSWNFYMMILLFAVNILITGLTLLYYRSKEQLKDSVRYKLKERYFTPTRRFFKIYGAGCATGFIAGFLGMAAGLTMFVTMVQFGLVAASAGATANYGYFIVCLQVFVSFMVSDSGMPIGDQFFFYGIGVFWFSQTQDITILVNIKLVIYYFILILPLLSQISQVTLHGEQSKKTDKVFLLLQIYIIPVVDDFIYLLKYLLLIIFAIIYKTSMNKCLICYEDTDFSLNCQHFYCLKCLVKMIQDKLKTLQLKIDDYKCPQCQQKFSVEVFKNTEIYNDLIEYSLQHNCIENLNEDEMIVDCGHEDCNNKFIVSKNAKYSRCPVCKQIYCLNCRKPYESKCCQQAINGKCPRCKIQVFKEEGCNFLKCQSQYCKGQIYFCGICFLILKKEDHYSHFIDNNPYNACRIGKIKPNKQKCPGCLTLNPLQCQIIETLNQCYCKSNICKESLYCLSCSKKIQKNENHECKQCSIM
;
A
#
# COMPACT_ATOMS: atom_id res chain seq x y z
N MET A 1 40.85 28.20 4.28
CA MET A 1 40.72 28.11 5.75
C MET A 1 42.11 27.86 6.31
N SER A 2 42.69 28.75 7.12
CA SER A 2 43.67 28.28 8.10
C SER A 2 42.88 27.49 9.14
N SER A 3 42.92 26.16 9.03
CA SER A 3 42.22 25.27 9.94
C SER A 3 42.85 25.44 11.31
N TYR A 4 42.20 26.22 12.17
CA TYR A 4 42.54 26.26 13.58
C TYR A 4 42.40 24.84 14.12
N SER A 5 43.54 24.18 14.30
CA SER A 5 43.62 22.89 14.95
C SER A 5 43.76 23.11 16.45
N CYS A 6 43.12 22.25 17.22
CA CYS A 6 43.48 22.12 18.61
C CYS A 6 44.91 21.54 18.65
N GLY A 7 45.72 21.93 19.65
CA GLY A 7 47.10 21.46 19.77
C GLY A 7 47.28 19.93 19.89
N SER A 8 46.18 19.17 19.97
CA SER A 8 46.14 17.72 19.90
C SER A 8 45.24 17.27 18.73
N SER A 9 45.72 16.30 17.95
CA SER A 9 44.99 15.70 16.83
C SER A 9 43.71 14.97 17.25
N GLN A 10 43.55 14.68 18.54
CA GLN A 10 42.35 14.03 19.10
C GLN A 10 41.17 14.99 19.29
N TYR A 11 41.41 16.29 19.13
CA TYR A 11 40.40 17.31 19.38
C TYR A 11 40.15 18.19 18.15
N SER A 12 38.89 18.47 17.90
CA SER A 12 38.42 19.41 16.89
C SER A 12 37.92 20.70 17.56
N LEU A 13 38.18 21.85 16.95
CA LEU A 13 37.74 23.13 17.50
C LEU A 13 36.20 23.22 17.46
N PHE A 14 35.57 23.48 18.59
CA PHE A 14 34.13 23.68 18.64
C PHE A 14 33.76 24.97 17.91
N GLN A 15 32.99 24.85 16.83
CA GLN A 15 32.59 25.98 15.99
C GLN A 15 31.58 26.88 16.75
N GLY A 16 32.01 28.09 17.11
CA GLY A 16 31.17 29.13 17.71
C GLY A 16 32.01 30.37 18.04
N THR A 17 31.50 31.58 17.86
CA THR A 17 32.27 32.81 18.17
C THR A 17 32.54 32.95 19.67
N SER A 18 31.74 32.30 20.52
CA SER A 18 31.89 32.25 21.97
C SER A 18 32.87 31.19 22.47
N THR A 19 33.45 30.36 21.59
CA THR A 19 34.35 29.26 22.02
C THR A 19 35.82 29.63 22.09
N LEU A 20 36.17 30.85 21.66
CA LEU A 20 37.53 31.39 21.73
C LEU A 20 37.71 32.20 23.01
N GLY A 21 38.92 32.13 23.59
CA GLY A 21 39.29 32.88 24.78
C GLY A 21 38.89 32.21 26.10
N CYS A 22 38.77 30.88 26.14
CA CYS A 22 38.60 30.17 27.41
C CYS A 22 39.86 30.39 28.28
N ARG A 23 39.71 31.07 29.43
CA ARG A 23 40.83 31.52 30.29
C ARG A 23 41.15 30.61 31.49
N SER A 24 40.31 29.59 31.73
CA SER A 24 40.44 28.68 32.88
C SER A 24 39.76 27.35 32.58
N GLN A 25 40.32 26.24 33.09
CA GLN A 25 39.72 24.89 33.06
C GLN A 25 38.28 24.85 33.63
N THR A 26 37.90 25.83 34.46
CA THR A 26 36.61 25.83 35.16
C THR A 26 35.45 26.48 34.41
N ASN A 27 35.67 27.14 33.26
CA ASN A 27 34.59 27.89 32.60
C ASN A 27 34.31 27.47 31.15
N PHE A 28 33.08 26.94 30.97
CA PHE A 28 32.19 27.10 29.81
C PHE A 28 32.36 26.24 28.54
N CYS A 29 33.25 25.23 28.49
CA CYS A 29 33.35 24.37 27.29
C CYS A 29 32.35 23.18 27.26
N GLY A 30 31.57 22.95 28.32
CA GLY A 30 30.67 21.78 28.41
C GLY A 30 31.41 20.49 28.79
N THR A 31 30.66 19.41 29.03
CA THR A 31 31.21 18.15 29.59
C THR A 31 32.12 17.37 28.64
N PHE A 32 31.99 17.56 27.33
CA PHE A 32 32.73 16.83 26.29
C PHE A 32 33.74 17.70 25.54
N SER A 33 34.11 18.85 26.10
CA SER A 33 35.11 19.72 25.46
C SER A 33 36.05 20.30 26.49
N GLN A 34 37.31 20.41 26.11
CA GLN A 34 38.40 20.91 26.93
C GLN A 34 38.90 22.23 26.38
N CYS A 35 39.30 23.14 27.25
CA CYS A 35 39.95 24.37 26.85
C CYS A 35 41.41 24.07 26.47
N LEU A 36 41.71 24.02 25.17
CA LEU A 36 43.05 23.71 24.66
C LEU A 36 43.62 24.90 23.88
N LYS A 37 44.96 24.95 23.79
CA LYS A 37 45.64 25.94 22.97
C LYS A 37 45.31 25.70 21.49
N VAL A 38 44.91 26.76 20.79
CA VAL A 38 44.62 26.74 19.36
C VAL A 38 45.88 27.15 18.62
N THR A 39 46.36 26.28 17.73
CA THR A 39 47.54 26.57 16.91
C THR A 39 47.24 27.70 15.91
N ASP A 40 48.23 28.55 15.61
CA ASP A 40 48.20 29.59 14.56
C ASP A 40 47.40 30.89 14.83
N LYS A 41 47.25 31.33 16.09
CA LYS A 41 46.77 32.70 16.40
C LYS A 41 47.85 33.58 17.07
N PRO A 42 47.98 34.85 16.68
CA PRO A 42 48.65 35.86 17.49
C PRO A 42 47.78 36.23 18.70
N ASP A 43 48.40 36.34 19.88
CA ASP A 43 47.80 36.74 21.18
C ASP A 43 46.84 37.94 21.04
N PRO A 44 45.64 37.97 21.68
CA PRO A 44 45.29 37.37 22.98
C PRO A 44 44.23 36.22 22.95
N TYR A 45 44.08 35.49 21.84
CA TYR A 45 43.07 34.42 21.66
C TYR A 45 43.66 33.01 21.56
N ASP A 46 44.65 32.71 22.40
CA ASP A 46 45.45 31.48 22.32
C ASP A 46 44.68 30.19 22.67
N TYR A 47 43.52 30.28 23.34
CA TYR A 47 42.78 29.11 23.83
C TYR A 47 41.37 29.05 23.24
N GLY A 48 40.90 27.83 23.00
CA GLY A 48 39.55 27.56 22.50
C GLY A 48 38.98 26.27 23.07
N CYS A 49 37.65 26.16 23.07
CA CYS A 49 36.97 24.92 23.42
C CYS A 49 37.17 23.90 22.30
N CYS A 50 37.86 22.83 22.65
CA CYS A 50 38.26 21.74 21.78
C CYS A 50 37.54 20.47 22.20
N ARG A 51 36.81 19.87 21.28
CA ARG A 51 35.96 18.70 21.52
C ARG A 51 36.68 17.45 21.04
N GLU A 52 36.54 16.35 21.76
CA GLU A 52 36.98 15.03 21.28
C GLU A 52 36.38 14.70 19.91
N ASP A 53 37.17 14.02 19.07
CA ASP A 53 36.77 13.58 17.74
C ASP A 53 35.58 12.62 17.76
N TYR A 54 34.86 12.50 16.64
CA TYR A 54 33.59 11.76 16.54
C TYR A 54 33.72 10.28 16.95
N LEU A 55 34.86 9.67 16.63
CA LEU A 55 35.15 8.26 16.91
C LEU A 55 35.97 8.04 18.18
N TYR A 56 36.20 9.08 18.98
CA TYR A 56 36.92 8.90 20.23
C TYR A 56 36.10 7.96 21.16
N PRO A 57 36.71 6.87 21.67
CA PRO A 57 35.99 5.79 22.36
C PRO A 57 35.70 6.16 23.83
N SER A 58 35.00 7.28 24.05
CA SER A 58 34.46 7.59 25.38
C SER A 58 33.24 6.71 25.66
N ALA A 59 33.05 6.34 26.93
CA ALA A 59 31.91 5.49 27.33
C ALA A 59 30.56 6.11 26.94
N SER A 60 30.43 7.44 27.01
CA SER A 60 29.25 8.18 26.56
C SER A 60 29.02 8.07 25.07
N ASN A 61 30.05 8.26 24.24
CA ASN A 61 29.93 8.13 22.78
C ASN A 61 29.50 6.71 22.41
N ILE A 62 30.12 5.69 23.02
CA ILE A 62 29.77 4.28 22.77
C ILE A 62 28.32 3.99 23.15
N ILE A 63 27.88 4.41 24.35
CA ILE A 63 26.49 4.21 24.80
C ILE A 63 25.51 4.92 23.86
N VAL A 64 25.80 6.16 23.46
CA VAL A 64 24.92 6.93 22.55
C VAL A 64 24.88 6.29 21.16
N TYR A 65 26.00 5.83 20.62
CA TYR A 65 26.03 5.13 19.34
C TYR A 65 25.32 3.78 19.39
N ILE A 66 25.32 3.09 20.54
CA ILE A 66 24.49 1.89 20.73
C ILE A 66 22.99 2.25 20.84
N LEU A 67 22.64 3.38 21.47
CA LEU A 67 21.25 3.82 21.65
C LEU A 67 20.64 4.46 20.39
N ILE A 68 21.44 5.14 19.57
CA ILE A 68 20.93 5.77 18.34
C ILE A 68 20.50 4.72 17.32
N ILE A 69 21.11 3.53 17.37
CA ILE A 69 20.83 2.40 16.50
C ILE A 69 19.36 1.93 16.56
N PRO A 70 18.78 1.54 17.72
CA PRO A 70 17.36 1.20 17.80
C PRO A 70 16.44 2.39 17.47
N ILE A 71 16.86 3.62 17.80
CA ILE A 71 16.12 4.84 17.41
C ILE A 71 16.06 4.97 15.87
N ILE A 72 17.17 4.68 15.18
CA ILE A 72 17.22 4.64 13.72
C ILE A 72 16.34 3.53 13.17
N GLY A 73 16.42 2.33 13.74
CA GLY A 73 15.61 1.18 13.32
C GLY A 73 14.11 1.50 13.37
N ILE A 74 13.64 1.99 14.52
CA ILE A 74 12.23 2.36 14.71
C ILE A 74 11.83 3.51 13.79
N GLY A 75 12.68 4.52 13.63
CA GLY A 75 12.42 5.63 12.71
C GLY A 75 12.40 5.23 11.22
N SER A 76 13.01 4.09 10.87
CA SER A 76 13.00 3.52 9.52
C SER A 76 11.81 2.58 9.28
N LEU A 77 11.32 1.92 10.33
CA LEU A 77 10.09 1.12 10.28
C LEU A 77 8.88 2.06 10.14
N GLY A 78 8.31 2.12 8.93
CA GLY A 78 7.14 2.95 8.63
C GLY A 78 7.43 4.33 8.03
N ALA A 79 8.63 4.55 7.49
CA ALA A 79 9.01 5.82 6.87
C ALA A 79 8.88 7.04 7.80
N LEU A 80 8.82 6.87 9.12
CA LEU A 80 8.60 7.98 10.07
C LEU A 80 9.72 9.02 10.02
N GLY A 81 10.88 8.65 9.49
CA GLY A 81 12.00 9.55 9.26
C GLY A 81 12.62 9.95 10.58
N GLY A 82 13.36 9.03 11.19
CA GLY A 82 13.94 9.22 12.53
C GLY A 82 14.92 10.39 12.69
N GLY A 83 15.19 11.19 11.66
CA GLY A 83 16.03 12.41 11.75
C GLY A 83 15.59 13.38 12.84
N VAL A 84 14.28 13.41 13.11
CA VAL A 84 13.61 14.14 14.20
C VAL A 84 14.29 13.98 15.54
N VAL A 85 14.59 12.73 15.89
CA VAL A 85 15.08 12.38 17.23
C VAL A 85 16.60 12.39 17.20
N LYS A 86 17.21 11.91 16.11
CA LYS A 86 18.66 11.67 16.02
C LYS A 86 19.48 12.95 16.17
N ARG A 87 19.12 14.01 15.44
CA ARG A 87 19.89 15.25 15.46
C ARG A 87 19.82 15.93 16.84
N PRO A 88 18.63 16.21 17.41
CA PRO A 88 18.54 16.72 18.79
C PRO A 88 19.15 15.77 19.82
N PHE A 89 19.12 14.46 19.62
CA PHE A 89 19.74 13.50 20.53
C PHE A 89 21.27 13.59 20.51
N LEU A 90 21.89 13.72 19.34
CA LEU A 90 23.33 13.95 19.19
C LEU A 90 23.74 15.33 19.73
N GLU A 91 22.94 16.36 19.46
CA GLU A 91 23.14 17.72 19.98
C GLU A 91 22.99 17.77 21.51
N ALA A 92 21.97 17.11 22.08
CA ALA A 92 21.67 17.18 23.51
C ALA A 92 22.56 16.27 24.37
N VAL A 93 22.77 15.02 23.94
CA VAL A 93 23.47 14.03 24.76
C VAL A 93 24.98 14.13 24.58
N LEU A 94 25.45 14.37 23.35
CA LEU A 94 26.87 14.47 23.05
C LEU A 94 27.34 15.93 22.91
N ASN A 95 26.47 16.94 23.03
CA ASN A 95 26.84 18.34 22.80
C ASN A 95 27.42 18.58 21.39
N PHE A 96 27.04 17.77 20.39
CA PHE A 96 27.53 17.98 19.02
C PHE A 96 26.96 19.26 18.44
N ASN A 97 27.78 19.97 17.66
CA ASN A 97 27.27 21.07 16.86
C ASN A 97 26.27 20.58 15.81
N SER A 98 25.37 21.46 15.43
CA SER A 98 24.27 21.11 14.54
C SER A 98 24.73 20.65 13.14
N GLY A 99 25.87 21.13 12.67
CA GLY A 99 26.49 20.68 11.42
C GLY A 99 26.95 19.21 11.50
N PRO A 100 27.94 18.88 12.36
CA PRO A 100 28.38 17.50 12.54
C PRO A 100 27.28 16.51 12.93
N SER A 101 26.33 16.90 13.79
CA SER A 101 25.16 16.07 14.11
C SER A 101 24.33 15.74 12.87
N GLY A 102 24.14 16.72 11.97
CA GLY A 102 23.48 16.53 10.68
C GLY A 102 24.24 15.55 9.78
N ASN A 103 25.56 15.70 9.70
CA ASN A 103 26.45 14.85 8.92
C ASN A 103 26.42 13.38 9.39
N ILE A 104 26.57 13.14 10.70
CA ILE A 104 26.49 11.80 11.29
C ILE A 104 25.10 11.19 11.02
N THR A 105 24.04 11.98 11.21
CA THR A 105 22.66 11.54 11.01
C THR A 105 22.39 11.17 9.55
N ALA A 106 22.92 11.95 8.59
CA ALA A 106 22.83 11.66 7.17
C ALA A 106 23.47 10.31 6.82
N CYS A 107 24.67 10.04 7.34
CA CYS A 107 25.36 8.77 7.12
C CYS A 107 24.55 7.58 7.63
N LEU A 108 24.09 7.68 8.89
CA LEU A 108 23.29 6.65 9.54
C LEU A 108 21.96 6.42 8.81
N MET A 109 21.33 7.49 8.32
CA MET A 109 20.05 7.42 7.61
C MET A 109 20.17 6.77 6.23
N PHE A 110 21.20 7.14 5.46
CA PHE A 110 21.43 6.53 4.16
C PHE A 110 21.70 5.03 4.29
N GLY A 111 22.61 4.63 5.19
CA GLY A 111 22.93 3.22 5.42
C GLY A 111 21.71 2.39 5.83
N ALA A 112 20.91 2.88 6.78
CA ALA A 112 19.70 2.19 7.23
C ALA A 112 18.63 2.10 6.14
N GLN A 113 18.43 3.18 5.36
CA GLN A 113 17.41 3.20 4.31
C GLN A 113 17.81 2.40 3.07
N LEU A 114 19.10 2.26 2.78
CA LEU A 114 19.56 1.39 1.69
C LEU A 114 19.17 -0.06 1.93
N VAL A 115 19.43 -0.59 3.13
CA VAL A 115 19.07 -1.98 3.48
C VAL A 115 17.55 -2.15 3.52
N ASN A 116 16.84 -1.19 4.14
CA ASN A 116 15.38 -1.18 4.17
C ASN A 116 14.77 -1.19 2.75
N GLN A 117 15.32 -0.38 1.85
CA GLN A 117 14.86 -0.32 0.46
C GLN A 117 15.10 -1.62 -0.27
N ILE A 118 16.26 -2.26 -0.10
CA ILE A 118 16.55 -3.59 -0.69
C ILE A 118 15.49 -4.59 -0.24
N ILE A 119 15.20 -4.65 1.06
CA ILE A 119 14.21 -5.57 1.63
C ILE A 119 12.81 -5.30 1.08
N ILE A 120 12.34 -4.06 1.17
CA ILE A 120 10.97 -3.68 0.77
C ILE A 120 10.76 -3.88 -0.74
N THR A 121 11.81 -3.71 -1.54
CA THR A 121 11.78 -3.96 -2.99
C THR A 121 11.39 -5.41 -3.33
N PHE A 122 11.75 -6.37 -2.48
CA PHE A 122 11.41 -7.79 -2.67
C PHE A 122 10.16 -8.24 -1.90
N GLN A 123 9.54 -7.36 -1.11
CA GLN A 123 8.30 -7.67 -0.41
C GLN A 123 7.11 -7.69 -1.39
N LYS A 124 6.23 -8.67 -1.19
CA LYS A 124 5.04 -8.87 -2.00
C LYS A 124 3.87 -8.04 -1.45
N HIS A 125 3.01 -7.57 -2.34
CA HIS A 125 1.80 -6.85 -1.95
C HIS A 125 0.84 -7.78 -1.17
N PRO A 126 0.23 -7.34 -0.05
CA PRO A 126 -0.56 -8.20 0.84
C PRO A 126 -1.74 -8.87 0.12
N TYR A 127 -2.52 -8.11 -0.65
CA TYR A 127 -3.67 -8.64 -1.39
C TYR A 127 -3.34 -9.23 -2.77
N HIS A 128 -2.11 -8.99 -3.25
CA HIS A 128 -1.72 -9.34 -4.62
C HIS A 128 -0.30 -9.88 -4.62
N PRO A 129 -0.07 -11.14 -4.21
CA PRO A 129 1.27 -11.68 -3.97
C PRO A 129 2.20 -11.67 -5.20
N GLN A 130 1.64 -11.50 -6.40
CA GLN A 130 2.40 -11.39 -7.66
C GLN A 130 2.95 -9.99 -7.92
N ARG A 131 2.55 -8.98 -7.13
CA ARG A 131 2.98 -7.59 -7.28
C ARG A 131 3.97 -7.20 -6.18
N PRO A 132 4.89 -6.27 -6.47
CA PRO A 132 5.70 -5.65 -5.42
C PRO A 132 4.79 -4.83 -4.49
N VAL A 133 5.16 -4.76 -3.21
CA VAL A 133 4.46 -3.91 -2.23
C VAL A 133 4.63 -2.42 -2.55
N VAL A 134 5.77 -2.03 -3.14
CA VAL A 134 6.05 -0.65 -3.57
C VAL A 134 5.25 -0.32 -4.82
N ASN A 135 4.40 0.69 -4.72
CA ASN A 135 3.79 1.33 -5.89
C ASN A 135 4.76 2.35 -6.51
N TYR A 136 5.56 1.88 -7.47
CA TYR A 136 6.58 2.70 -8.15
C TYR A 136 6.00 3.83 -9.02
N GLU A 137 4.76 3.72 -9.52
CA GLU A 137 4.14 4.82 -10.28
C GLU A 137 3.88 6.02 -9.37
N VAL A 138 3.34 5.80 -8.16
CA VAL A 138 3.15 6.86 -7.17
C VAL A 138 4.48 7.36 -6.62
N GLY A 139 5.41 6.45 -6.30
CA GLY A 139 6.75 6.79 -5.82
C GLY A 139 7.52 7.70 -6.79
N MET A 140 7.44 7.42 -8.09
CA MET A 140 8.04 8.24 -9.14
C MET A 140 7.43 9.65 -9.16
N ILE A 141 6.10 9.81 -9.03
CA ILE A 141 5.45 11.14 -9.00
C ILE A 141 5.96 11.96 -7.80
N TYR A 142 6.12 11.34 -6.63
CA TYR A 142 6.73 12.00 -5.46
C TYR A 142 8.18 12.41 -5.74
N ALA A 143 8.99 11.48 -6.27
CA ALA A 143 10.41 11.71 -6.51
C ALA A 143 10.69 12.80 -7.55
N LEU A 144 9.76 13.05 -8.49
CA LEU A 144 9.86 14.19 -9.39
C LEU A 144 9.77 15.54 -8.65
N ALA A 145 8.91 15.64 -7.63
CA ALA A 145 8.65 16.89 -6.93
C ALA A 145 9.62 17.15 -5.75
N ILE A 146 10.15 16.09 -5.14
CA ILE A 146 10.93 16.17 -3.90
C ILE A 146 12.21 17.03 -4.06
N PRO A 147 13.11 16.81 -5.03
CA PRO A 147 14.39 17.53 -5.07
C PRO A 147 14.24 19.04 -5.19
N LEU A 148 13.32 19.48 -6.05
CA LEU A 148 13.02 20.91 -6.26
C LEU A 148 12.52 21.58 -4.99
N SER A 149 11.53 20.96 -4.35
CA SER A 149 10.89 21.52 -3.15
C SER A 149 11.78 21.43 -1.90
N MET A 150 12.61 20.39 -1.80
CA MET A 150 13.60 20.23 -0.75
C MET A 150 14.65 21.34 -0.78
N GLN A 151 15.19 21.67 -1.95
CA GLN A 151 16.13 22.79 -2.09
C GLN A 151 15.49 24.12 -1.66
N PHE A 152 14.24 24.36 -2.06
CA PHE A 152 13.52 25.57 -1.63
C PHE A 152 13.30 25.60 -0.10
N GLY A 153 13.00 24.45 0.51
CA GLY A 153 12.88 24.32 1.95
C GLY A 153 14.20 24.59 2.68
N GLU A 154 15.31 24.02 2.20
CA GLU A 154 16.65 24.21 2.78
C GLU A 154 17.10 25.68 2.72
N GLU A 155 16.87 26.34 1.58
CA GLU A 155 17.14 27.77 1.44
C GLU A 155 16.33 28.59 2.44
N LEU A 156 15.02 28.33 2.56
CA LEU A 156 14.16 29.04 3.50
C LEU A 156 14.58 28.80 4.95
N ALA A 157 14.97 27.57 5.29
CA ALA A 157 15.49 27.24 6.62
C ALA A 157 16.78 28.00 6.94
N SER A 158 17.64 28.21 5.95
CA SER A 158 18.89 28.97 6.12
C SER A 158 18.67 30.45 6.48
N TYR A 159 17.51 31.03 6.13
CA TYR A 159 17.14 32.39 6.50
C TYR A 159 16.51 32.48 7.90
N MET A 160 16.08 31.37 8.48
CA MET A 160 15.39 31.33 9.76
C MET A 160 16.39 31.10 10.92
N PRO A 161 16.25 31.81 12.04
CA PRO A 161 17.01 31.48 13.25
C PRO A 161 16.66 30.06 13.73
N LEU A 162 17.62 29.40 14.41
CA LEU A 162 17.47 28.00 14.85
C LEU A 162 16.26 27.79 15.78
N LEU A 163 15.98 28.74 16.68
CA LEU A 163 14.93 28.61 17.69
C LEU A 163 13.51 28.56 17.10
N PRO A 164 13.12 29.44 16.15
CA PRO A 164 11.90 29.28 15.36
C PRO A 164 11.77 27.95 14.64
N VAL A 165 12.85 27.43 14.05
CA VAL A 165 12.84 26.14 13.33
C VAL A 165 12.54 25.01 14.31
N LEU A 166 13.26 24.93 15.44
CA LEU A 166 13.00 23.94 16.49
C LEU A 166 11.57 24.06 17.04
N THR A 167 11.06 25.27 17.23
CA THR A 167 9.68 25.49 17.71
C THR A 167 8.65 24.97 16.71
N LEU A 168 8.83 25.24 15.41
CA LEU A 168 7.96 24.73 14.35
C LEU A 168 8.02 23.20 14.27
N GLN A 169 9.20 22.61 14.43
CA GLN A 169 9.36 21.15 14.48
C GLN A 169 8.60 20.53 15.66
N MET A 170 8.68 21.12 16.85
CA MET A 170 7.95 20.64 18.03
C MET A 170 6.44 20.81 17.85
N MET A 171 5.98 21.95 17.31
CA MET A 171 4.57 22.15 16.98
C MET A 171 4.07 21.14 15.94
N PHE A 172 4.89 20.85 14.92
CA PHE A 172 4.57 19.83 13.92
C PHE A 172 4.29 18.49 14.59
N PHE A 173 5.10 18.04 15.55
CA PHE A 173 4.82 16.78 16.28
C PHE A 173 3.56 16.83 17.10
N ILE A 174 3.40 17.89 17.89
CA ILE A 174 2.27 18.01 18.80
C ILE A 174 0.95 18.01 18.02
N VAL A 175 0.92 18.61 16.83
CA VAL A 175 -0.29 18.72 16.01
C VAL A 175 -0.47 17.51 15.09
N ILE A 176 0.57 17.07 14.39
CA ILE A 176 0.43 16.09 13.31
C ILE A 176 0.48 14.66 13.81
N LEU A 177 1.24 14.36 14.88
CA LEU A 177 1.30 13.00 15.42
C LEU A 177 -0.09 12.48 15.84
N PRO A 178 -0.92 13.23 16.59
CA PRO A 178 -2.28 12.80 16.91
C PRO A 178 -3.15 12.58 15.66
N ILE A 179 -3.03 13.45 14.66
CA ILE A 179 -3.76 13.34 13.39
C ILE A 179 -3.36 12.04 12.68
N CYS A 180 -2.06 11.74 12.60
CA CYS A 180 -1.55 10.53 11.97
C CYS A 180 -2.05 9.27 12.69
N LEU A 181 -2.07 9.27 14.03
CA LEU A 181 -2.61 8.15 14.81
C LEU A 181 -4.10 7.95 14.58
N LEU A 182 -4.88 9.03 14.46
CA LEU A 182 -6.30 8.96 14.11
C LEU A 182 -6.52 8.38 12.71
N TYR A 183 -5.70 8.79 11.73
CA TYR A 183 -5.77 8.25 10.37
C TYR A 183 -5.36 6.77 10.32
N ALA A 184 -4.31 6.38 11.04
CA ALA A 184 -3.89 4.98 11.13
C ALA A 184 -5.01 4.09 11.67
N LYS A 185 -5.68 4.53 12.76
CA LYS A 185 -6.81 3.80 13.34
C LYS A 185 -8.01 3.70 12.39
N ARG A 186 -8.28 4.76 11.62
CA ARG A 186 -9.37 4.76 10.64
C ARG A 186 -9.08 3.81 9.47
N GLN A 187 -7.82 3.69 9.08
CA GLN A 187 -7.42 2.87 7.95
C GLN A 187 -7.62 1.37 8.21
N GLU A 188 -7.44 0.91 9.44
CA GLU A 188 -7.70 -0.48 9.83
C GLU A 188 -9.15 -0.92 9.52
N VAL A 189 -10.11 -0.01 9.71
CA VAL A 189 -11.53 -0.26 9.39
C VAL A 189 -11.76 -0.34 7.88
N VAL A 190 -11.09 0.52 7.10
CA VAL A 190 -11.23 0.54 5.64
C VAL A 190 -10.59 -0.70 5.00
N GLU A 191 -9.50 -1.21 5.57
CA GLU A 191 -8.87 -2.46 5.12
C GLU A 191 -9.79 -3.67 5.34
N GLN A 192 -10.55 -3.70 6.44
CA GLN A 192 -11.56 -4.75 6.67
C GLN A 192 -12.69 -4.70 5.64
N GLU A 193 -13.14 -3.51 5.23
CA GLU A 193 -14.19 -3.37 4.20
C GLU A 193 -13.70 -3.75 2.79
N LEU A 194 -12.42 -3.49 2.47
CA LEU A 194 -11.83 -3.81 1.17
C LEU A 194 -11.65 -5.31 0.94
N ASP A 195 -11.45 -6.08 2.00
CA ASP A 195 -11.34 -7.54 1.91
C ASP A 195 -12.65 -8.20 1.45
N GLU A 196 -13.80 -7.63 1.81
CA GLU A 196 -15.12 -8.11 1.37
C GLU A 196 -15.40 -7.80 -0.11
N ASP A 197 -14.96 -6.64 -0.61
CA ASP A 197 -15.13 -6.20 -2.00
C ASP A 197 -14.24 -7.00 -2.98
N PHE A 198 -13.11 -7.54 -2.50
CA PHE A 198 -12.15 -8.23 -3.35
C PHE A 198 -12.70 -9.53 -3.93
N THR A 199 -13.47 -10.29 -3.13
CA THR A 199 -14.09 -11.57 -3.52
C THR A 199 -15.06 -11.43 -4.69
N ASP A 200 -15.74 -10.29 -4.82
CA ASP A 200 -16.73 -10.07 -5.88
C ASP A 200 -16.12 -9.66 -7.23
N SER A 201 -14.93 -9.05 -7.22
CA SER A 201 -14.32 -8.46 -8.41
C SER A 201 -13.79 -9.50 -9.42
N HIS A 202 -13.34 -10.67 -8.94
CA HIS A 202 -12.82 -11.75 -9.78
C HIS A 202 -13.89 -12.36 -10.71
N ILE A 203 -15.17 -12.25 -10.34
CA ILE A 203 -16.30 -12.81 -11.10
C ILE A 203 -16.70 -11.90 -12.28
N SER A 204 -16.41 -10.59 -12.21
CA SER A 204 -16.86 -9.63 -13.25
C SER A 204 -16.02 -9.65 -14.54
N MET A 205 -14.77 -10.13 -14.47
CA MET A 205 -13.82 -10.00 -15.59
C MET A 205 -14.20 -10.83 -16.82
N THR A 206 -14.90 -11.96 -16.63
CA THR A 206 -15.41 -12.81 -17.71
C THR A 206 -16.61 -12.19 -18.46
N THR A 207 -17.25 -11.16 -17.90
CA THR A 207 -18.45 -10.55 -18.49
C THR A 207 -18.19 -9.25 -19.27
N ALA A 208 -16.97 -8.71 -19.19
CA ALA A 208 -16.65 -7.38 -19.73
C ALA A 208 -16.37 -7.34 -21.24
N PHE A 209 -16.19 -8.49 -21.90
CA PHE A 209 -15.91 -8.57 -23.33
C PHE A 209 -17.17 -9.07 -24.08
N LYS A 210 -17.85 -8.15 -24.78
CA LYS A 210 -18.96 -8.42 -25.72
C LYS A 210 -18.69 -7.70 -27.04
N GLY A 211 -17.48 -7.85 -27.57
CA GLY A 211 -16.99 -7.23 -28.80
C GLY A 211 -16.89 -8.22 -29.96
N SER A 212 -16.28 -7.80 -31.06
CA SER A 212 -15.90 -8.72 -32.14
C SER A 212 -14.75 -9.62 -31.65
N ILE A 213 -14.69 -10.88 -32.11
CA ILE A 213 -13.67 -11.87 -31.66
C ILE A 213 -12.24 -11.36 -31.86
N GLN A 214 -11.99 -10.55 -32.90
CA GLN A 214 -10.66 -9.98 -33.18
C GLN A 214 -10.29 -8.87 -32.17
N ASP A 215 -11.22 -7.96 -31.86
CA ASP A 215 -10.98 -6.90 -30.88
C ASP A 215 -10.77 -7.48 -29.47
N GLU A 216 -11.47 -8.57 -29.15
CA GLU A 216 -11.33 -9.27 -27.88
C GLU A 216 -9.95 -9.92 -27.72
N ALA A 217 -9.44 -10.56 -28.76
CA ALA A 217 -8.10 -11.15 -28.75
C ALA A 217 -7.02 -10.08 -28.55
N GLN A 218 -7.12 -8.94 -29.23
CA GLN A 218 -6.17 -7.84 -29.08
C GLN A 218 -6.26 -7.19 -27.69
N ALA A 219 -7.47 -6.95 -27.18
CA ALA A 219 -7.67 -6.42 -25.84
C ALA A 219 -7.12 -7.36 -24.75
N ALA A 220 -7.29 -8.67 -24.91
CA ALA A 220 -6.74 -9.67 -24.00
C ALA A 220 -5.20 -9.68 -24.01
N LEU A 221 -4.57 -9.51 -25.18
CA LEU A 221 -3.10 -9.39 -25.28
C LEU A 221 -2.58 -8.13 -24.57
N ILE A 222 -3.21 -6.97 -24.80
CA ILE A 222 -2.85 -5.71 -24.14
C ILE A 222 -3.07 -5.82 -22.62
N TYR A 223 -4.18 -6.40 -22.19
CA TYR A 223 -4.45 -6.65 -20.77
C TYR A 223 -3.38 -7.55 -20.14
N LYS A 224 -3.00 -8.64 -20.82
CA LYS A 224 -1.94 -9.56 -20.36
C LYS A 224 -0.59 -8.84 -20.28
N GLN A 225 -0.28 -7.95 -21.22
CA GLN A 225 0.93 -7.13 -21.16
C GLN A 225 0.95 -6.26 -19.90
N PHE A 226 -0.12 -5.50 -19.63
CA PHE A 226 -0.19 -4.66 -18.42
C PHE A 226 -0.19 -5.48 -17.13
N LEU A 227 -0.80 -6.67 -17.14
CA LEU A 227 -0.76 -7.59 -16.02
C LEU A 227 0.69 -8.02 -15.73
N ASN A 228 1.41 -8.47 -16.76
CA ASN A 228 2.82 -8.86 -16.64
C ASN A 228 3.70 -7.70 -16.16
N GLU A 229 3.52 -6.50 -16.72
CA GLU A 229 4.24 -5.30 -16.26
C GLU A 229 3.96 -4.99 -14.79
N SER A 230 2.70 -5.15 -14.33
CA SER A 230 2.34 -4.94 -12.93
C SER A 230 2.91 -5.99 -11.97
N HIS A 231 3.28 -7.17 -12.50
CA HIS A 231 3.86 -8.28 -11.73
C HIS A 231 5.40 -8.24 -11.72
N GLN A 232 6.02 -7.32 -12.47
CA GLN A 232 7.47 -7.12 -12.38
C GLN A 232 7.81 -6.57 -11.00
N MET A 233 8.66 -7.28 -10.26
CA MET A 233 9.15 -6.83 -8.94
C MET A 233 9.92 -5.51 -9.04
N LEU A 234 10.60 -5.31 -10.17
CA LEU A 234 11.42 -4.14 -10.47
C LEU A 234 10.97 -3.54 -11.81
N PRO A 235 9.94 -2.67 -11.83
CA PRO A 235 9.54 -2.00 -13.05
C PRO A 235 10.62 -0.99 -13.44
N LEU A 236 11.44 -1.36 -14.43
CA LEU A 236 12.64 -0.61 -14.81
C LEU A 236 12.34 0.83 -15.23
N ILE A 237 11.25 1.07 -15.96
CA ILE A 237 10.93 2.40 -16.51
C ILE A 237 10.68 3.44 -15.39
N PRO A 238 9.75 3.23 -14.43
CA PRO A 238 9.58 4.17 -13.32
C PRO A 238 10.87 4.39 -12.51
N ILE A 239 11.66 3.34 -12.30
CA ILE A 239 12.92 3.40 -11.56
C ILE A 239 13.93 4.28 -12.31
N LEU A 240 14.12 4.04 -13.61
CA LEU A 240 15.02 4.83 -14.47
C LEU A 240 14.59 6.31 -14.54
N ILE A 241 13.29 6.60 -14.63
CA ILE A 241 12.80 7.99 -14.61
C ILE A 241 13.08 8.63 -13.25
N THR A 242 12.87 7.90 -12.16
CA THR A 242 13.12 8.40 -10.80
C THR A 242 14.60 8.72 -10.57
N PHE A 243 15.49 7.76 -10.81
CA PHE A 243 16.94 7.96 -10.64
C PHE A 243 17.53 8.91 -11.68
N GLY A 244 17.01 8.90 -12.91
CA GLY A 244 17.41 9.85 -13.96
C GLY A 244 17.02 11.28 -13.60
N SER A 245 15.79 11.50 -13.12
CA SER A 245 15.36 12.80 -12.62
C SER A 245 16.18 13.24 -11.41
N PHE A 246 16.46 12.33 -10.49
CA PHE A 246 17.32 12.59 -9.33
C PHE A 246 18.72 13.03 -9.78
N ALA A 247 19.39 12.24 -10.61
CA ALA A 247 20.75 12.54 -11.08
C ALA A 247 20.86 13.88 -11.82
N VAL A 248 19.85 14.21 -12.65
CA VAL A 248 19.80 15.49 -13.36
C VAL A 248 19.59 16.66 -12.39
N ASN A 249 18.64 16.54 -11.44
CA ASN A 249 18.43 17.57 -10.43
C ASN A 249 19.68 17.77 -9.56
N GLU A 250 20.31 16.68 -9.10
CA GLU A 250 21.55 16.74 -8.32
C GLU A 250 22.70 17.35 -9.12
N ALA A 251 22.85 17.04 -10.41
CA ALA A 251 23.89 17.67 -11.23
C ALA A 251 23.71 19.21 -11.29
N VAL A 252 22.48 19.70 -11.34
CA VAL A 252 22.18 21.15 -11.27
C VAL A 252 22.41 21.71 -9.88
N ILE A 253 22.09 20.96 -8.81
CA ILE A 253 22.33 21.37 -7.43
C ILE A 253 23.84 21.45 -7.14
N LEU A 254 24.60 20.44 -7.58
CA LEU A 254 26.05 20.39 -7.39
C LEU A 254 26.79 21.46 -8.21
N SER A 255 26.26 21.86 -9.38
CA SER A 255 26.84 22.95 -10.16
C SER A 255 26.72 24.31 -9.46
N ARG A 256 25.78 24.46 -8.51
CA ARG A 256 25.67 25.61 -7.62
C ARG A 256 26.78 25.63 -6.55
N THR A 257 27.21 24.48 -6.05
CA THR A 257 28.03 24.36 -4.83
C THR A 257 29.54 24.16 -5.08
N THR A 258 29.99 24.13 -6.34
CA THR A 258 31.42 23.90 -6.62
C THR A 258 32.33 24.98 -6.00
N LEU A 259 33.01 24.60 -4.92
CA LEU A 259 33.97 25.38 -4.11
C LEU A 259 35.13 26.02 -4.91
N TYR A 260 35.35 25.59 -6.15
CA TYR A 260 36.46 26.02 -7.01
C TYR A 260 36.04 26.80 -8.25
N GLN A 261 34.75 27.09 -8.45
CA GLN A 261 34.36 28.00 -9.53
C GLN A 261 34.69 29.44 -9.16
N ILE A 262 35.91 29.84 -9.49
CA ILE A 262 36.19 31.18 -10.00
C ILE A 262 35.32 31.31 -11.25
N SER A 263 34.05 31.69 -11.07
CA SER A 263 33.22 32.11 -12.19
C SER A 263 34.02 33.15 -12.97
N PRO A 264 34.13 33.08 -14.30
CA PRO A 264 34.85 34.09 -15.09
C PRO A 264 34.27 35.49 -14.92
N TYR A 265 33.08 35.61 -14.32
CA TYR A 265 32.41 36.85 -13.97
C TYR A 265 32.68 37.34 -12.54
N TYR A 266 33.47 36.61 -11.74
CA TYR A 266 33.77 36.96 -10.34
C TYR A 266 35.27 36.95 -10.08
N GLN A 267 35.85 38.15 -9.96
CA GLN A 267 37.14 38.32 -9.33
C GLN A 267 36.97 38.12 -7.81
N GLN A 268 37.63 37.10 -7.26
CA GLN A 268 37.79 37.01 -5.81
C GLN A 268 38.47 38.29 -5.32
N ASN A 269 37.78 39.02 -4.44
CA ASN A 269 38.42 40.08 -3.72
C ASN A 269 39.39 39.44 -2.72
N VAL A 270 40.65 39.33 -3.13
CA VAL A 270 41.75 38.65 -2.41
C VAL A 270 41.89 39.13 -0.96
N ASN A 271 41.38 40.33 -0.66
CA ASN A 271 41.48 40.97 0.64
C ASN A 271 40.37 40.58 1.63
N ASN A 272 39.34 39.84 1.22
CA ASN A 272 38.33 39.36 2.14
C ASN A 272 38.49 37.83 2.34
N PRO A 273 39.17 37.37 3.41
CA PRO A 273 39.41 35.94 3.65
C PRO A 273 38.13 35.15 3.98
N ASN A 274 36.99 35.83 4.14
CA ASN A 274 35.68 35.24 4.36
C ASN A 274 34.64 35.75 3.34
N PRO A 275 34.77 35.43 2.04
CA PRO A 275 33.65 35.61 1.13
C PRO A 275 32.68 34.46 1.42
N LYS A 276 31.92 34.57 2.51
CA LYS A 276 30.70 33.76 2.63
C LYS A 276 29.92 34.02 1.34
N LEU A 277 29.55 32.95 0.63
CA LEU A 277 28.70 33.02 -0.56
C LEU A 277 27.55 33.96 -0.23
N ASN A 278 27.60 35.18 -0.76
CA ASN A 278 26.56 36.14 -0.46
C ASN A 278 25.32 35.54 -1.14
N PRO A 279 24.22 35.28 -0.40
CA PRO A 279 23.02 34.67 -0.97
C PRO A 279 22.48 35.45 -2.17
N CYS A 280 22.89 36.71 -2.30
CA CYS A 280 22.61 37.60 -3.43
C CYS A 280 23.43 37.35 -4.71
N ASN A 281 24.23 36.28 -4.81
CA ASN A 281 24.95 36.00 -6.05
C ASN A 281 23.97 35.56 -7.16
N SER A 282 23.90 36.33 -8.24
CA SER A 282 23.00 36.07 -9.38
C SER A 282 23.14 34.65 -9.94
N TRP A 283 24.32 34.03 -9.81
CA TRP A 283 24.55 32.63 -10.21
C TRP A 283 23.64 31.63 -9.50
N ASN A 284 23.46 31.76 -8.19
CA ASN A 284 22.59 30.86 -7.42
C ASN A 284 21.14 30.98 -7.92
N PHE A 285 20.70 32.20 -8.21
CA PHE A 285 19.38 32.45 -8.77
C PHE A 285 19.21 31.81 -10.16
N TYR A 286 20.20 31.93 -11.05
CA TYR A 286 20.16 31.26 -12.36
C TYR A 286 20.13 29.75 -12.24
N MET A 287 20.88 29.15 -11.31
CA MET A 287 20.85 27.71 -11.07
C MET A 287 19.52 27.23 -10.51
N MET A 288 18.87 28.01 -9.64
CA MET A 288 17.53 27.70 -9.16
C MET A 288 16.47 27.80 -10.27
N ILE A 289 16.58 28.78 -11.17
CA ILE A 289 15.72 28.86 -12.37
C ILE A 289 15.96 27.65 -13.28
N LEU A 290 17.22 27.25 -13.48
CA LEU A 290 17.57 26.09 -14.29
C LEU A 290 17.01 24.81 -13.68
N LEU A 291 17.14 24.62 -12.36
CA LEU A 291 16.58 23.49 -11.63
C LEU A 291 15.06 23.41 -11.81
N PHE A 292 14.37 24.55 -11.69
CA PHE A 292 12.92 24.64 -11.91
C PHE A 292 12.53 24.29 -13.36
N ALA A 293 13.22 24.84 -14.35
CA ALA A 293 12.96 24.58 -15.77
C ALA A 293 13.18 23.11 -16.14
N VAL A 294 14.29 22.52 -15.66
CA VAL A 294 14.63 21.12 -15.88
C VAL A 294 13.61 20.20 -15.21
N ASN A 295 13.21 20.49 -13.97
CA ASN A 295 12.21 19.71 -13.26
C ASN A 295 10.83 19.75 -13.95
N ILE A 296 10.40 20.92 -14.43
CA ILE A 296 9.17 21.06 -15.23
C ILE A 296 9.25 20.24 -16.51
N LEU A 297 10.38 20.29 -17.21
CA LEU A 297 10.57 19.56 -18.46
C LEU A 297 10.48 18.04 -18.23
N ILE A 298 11.20 17.51 -17.23
CA ILE A 298 11.17 16.08 -16.89
C ILE A 298 9.78 15.64 -16.43
N THR A 299 9.12 16.46 -15.60
CA THR A 299 7.75 16.20 -15.12
C THR A 299 6.75 16.19 -16.28
N GLY A 300 6.86 17.16 -17.19
CA GLY A 300 6.03 17.26 -18.40
C GLY A 300 6.20 16.05 -19.33
N LEU A 301 7.44 15.65 -19.61
CA LEU A 301 7.74 14.46 -20.42
C LEU A 301 7.20 13.18 -19.78
N THR A 302 7.38 13.03 -18.46
CA THR A 302 6.86 11.88 -17.71
C THR A 302 5.33 11.83 -17.75
N LEU A 303 4.66 12.97 -17.55
CA LEU A 303 3.21 13.07 -17.62
C LEU A 303 2.68 12.71 -19.02
N LEU A 304 3.33 13.19 -20.09
CA LEU A 304 2.94 12.87 -21.47
C LEU A 304 3.10 11.37 -21.76
N TYR A 305 4.24 10.78 -21.37
CA TYR A 305 4.54 9.37 -21.57
C TYR A 305 3.51 8.46 -20.86
N TYR A 306 3.27 8.68 -19.56
CA TYR A 306 2.34 7.84 -18.80
C TYR A 306 0.88 8.10 -19.13
N ARG A 307 0.52 9.32 -19.56
CA ARG A 307 -0.84 9.61 -20.03
C ARG A 307 -1.18 8.84 -21.31
N SER A 308 -0.24 8.73 -22.25
CA SER A 308 -0.39 7.88 -23.43
C SER A 308 -0.61 6.41 -23.03
N LYS A 309 0.17 5.92 -22.05
CA LYS A 309 -0.01 4.57 -21.50
C LYS A 309 -1.36 4.38 -20.80
N GLU A 310 -1.87 5.37 -20.09
CA GLU A 310 -3.19 5.29 -19.45
C GLU A 310 -4.35 5.29 -20.46
N GLN A 311 -4.24 5.98 -21.60
CA GLN A 311 -5.23 5.88 -22.68
C GLN A 311 -5.33 4.44 -23.24
N LEU A 312 -4.22 3.69 -23.25
CA LEU A 312 -4.24 2.26 -23.57
C LEU A 312 -4.83 1.41 -22.43
N LYS A 313 -4.60 1.78 -21.17
CA LYS A 313 -5.29 1.13 -20.03
C LYS A 313 -6.82 1.38 -20.06
N ASP A 314 -7.27 2.49 -20.68
CA ASP A 314 -8.69 2.83 -20.86
C ASP A 314 -9.41 1.87 -21.79
N SER A 315 -8.78 1.51 -22.91
CA SER A 315 -9.41 0.62 -23.91
C SER A 315 -9.70 -0.77 -23.36
N VAL A 316 -8.87 -1.27 -22.46
CA VAL A 316 -9.02 -2.59 -21.82
C VAL A 316 -9.63 -2.55 -20.41
N ARG A 317 -10.06 -1.35 -19.94
CA ARG A 317 -10.57 -1.11 -18.58
C ARG A 317 -9.68 -1.68 -17.47
N TYR A 318 -8.36 -1.65 -17.67
CA TYR A 318 -7.41 -2.16 -16.69
C TYR A 318 -7.41 -1.26 -15.44
N LYS A 319 -7.82 -1.83 -14.30
CA LYS A 319 -7.79 -1.24 -12.95
C LYS A 319 -8.15 0.26 -12.88
N LEU A 320 -9.42 0.57 -13.10
CA LEU A 320 -9.94 1.95 -13.09
C LEU A 320 -9.61 2.73 -11.80
N LYS A 321 -9.55 2.07 -10.63
CA LYS A 321 -9.28 2.71 -9.32
C LYS A 321 -7.80 3.12 -9.13
N GLU A 322 -6.86 2.41 -9.76
CA GLU A 322 -5.41 2.62 -9.62
C GLU A 322 -4.81 3.46 -10.77
N ARG A 323 -5.55 4.48 -11.22
CA ARG A 323 -5.06 5.43 -12.23
C ARG A 323 -4.57 6.69 -11.56
N TYR A 324 -3.33 7.06 -11.84
CA TYR A 324 -2.64 8.17 -11.16
C TYR A 324 -2.39 9.35 -12.10
N PHE A 325 -2.36 9.13 -13.42
CA PHE A 325 -2.15 10.17 -14.43
C PHE A 325 -3.48 10.71 -15.02
N THR A 326 -4.59 10.00 -14.80
CA THR A 326 -5.96 10.36 -15.21
C THR A 326 -6.92 10.27 -14.02
N PRO A 327 -7.74 11.32 -13.79
CA PRO A 327 -7.67 12.64 -14.42
C PRO A 327 -6.39 13.39 -14.02
N THR A 328 -5.95 14.35 -14.82
CA THR A 328 -4.72 15.14 -14.56
C THR A 328 -4.75 15.85 -13.21
N ARG A 329 -5.93 16.15 -12.67
CA ARG A 329 -6.10 16.68 -11.31
C ARG A 329 -5.57 15.72 -10.23
N ARG A 330 -5.70 14.41 -10.40
CA ARG A 330 -5.17 13.42 -9.45
C ARG A 330 -3.64 13.41 -9.46
N PHE A 331 -3.04 13.44 -10.65
CA PHE A 331 -1.58 13.59 -10.80
C PHE A 331 -1.05 14.81 -10.05
N PHE A 332 -1.61 16.00 -10.29
CA PHE A 332 -1.14 17.23 -9.64
C PHE A 332 -1.41 17.26 -8.13
N LYS A 333 -2.41 16.54 -7.63
CA LYS A 333 -2.58 16.34 -6.18
C LYS A 333 -1.45 15.51 -5.57
N ILE A 334 -1.07 14.42 -6.24
CA ILE A 334 0.03 13.55 -5.80
C ILE A 334 1.37 14.30 -5.90
N TYR A 335 1.62 14.97 -7.04
CA TYR A 335 2.80 15.81 -7.24
C TYR A 335 2.88 16.94 -6.20
N GLY A 336 1.76 17.61 -5.91
CA GLY A 336 1.66 18.62 -4.87
C GLY A 336 1.97 18.08 -3.47
N ALA A 337 1.54 16.85 -3.16
CA ALA A 337 1.90 16.18 -1.91
C ALA A 337 3.40 15.84 -1.85
N GLY A 338 4.01 15.44 -2.96
CA GLY A 338 5.46 15.26 -3.08
C GLY A 338 6.23 16.57 -2.90
N CYS A 339 5.73 17.67 -3.46
CA CYS A 339 6.29 19.01 -3.27
C CYS A 339 6.19 19.46 -1.80
N ALA A 340 5.04 19.28 -1.15
CA ALA A 340 4.89 19.57 0.27
C ALA A 340 5.82 18.72 1.14
N THR A 341 5.96 17.43 0.79
CA THR A 341 6.89 16.52 1.46
C THR A 341 8.34 17.00 1.35
N GLY A 342 8.82 17.27 0.14
CA GLY A 342 10.20 17.72 -0.07
C GLY A 342 10.44 19.06 0.60
N PHE A 343 9.50 20.01 0.51
CA PHE A 343 9.58 21.27 1.23
C PHE A 343 9.69 21.08 2.74
N ILE A 344 8.84 20.25 3.36
CA ILE A 344 8.92 19.93 4.80
C ILE A 344 10.25 19.26 5.13
N ALA A 345 10.72 18.35 4.27
CA ALA A 345 11.99 17.67 4.43
C ALA A 345 13.17 18.65 4.44
N GLY A 346 13.21 19.59 3.49
CA GLY A 346 14.27 20.59 3.42
C GLY A 346 14.16 21.67 4.48
N PHE A 347 12.94 22.13 4.77
CA PHE A 347 12.69 23.23 5.71
C PHE A 347 12.86 22.80 7.17
N LEU A 348 12.28 21.66 7.54
CA LEU A 348 12.37 21.14 8.90
C LEU A 348 13.53 20.15 9.06
N GLY A 349 14.08 19.57 7.99
CA GLY A 349 15.07 18.50 8.10
C GLY A 349 14.48 17.15 8.54
N MET A 350 13.15 16.97 8.49
CA MET A 350 12.45 15.84 9.13
C MET A 350 11.01 15.64 8.64
N ALA A 351 10.37 14.55 9.08
CA ALA A 351 8.95 14.21 8.87
C ALA A 351 8.48 14.00 7.41
N ALA A 352 9.42 13.88 6.47
CA ALA A 352 9.11 13.62 5.06
C ALA A 352 8.27 12.34 4.88
N GLY A 353 8.71 11.21 5.42
CA GLY A 353 7.99 9.96 5.18
C GLY A 353 6.69 9.81 5.97
N LEU A 354 6.52 10.50 7.11
CA LEU A 354 5.20 10.64 7.77
C LEU A 354 4.21 11.37 6.85
N THR A 355 4.66 12.47 6.25
CA THR A 355 3.85 13.25 5.31
C THR A 355 3.46 12.39 4.10
N MET A 356 4.44 11.70 3.49
CA MET A 356 4.20 10.78 2.36
C MET A 356 3.22 9.67 2.70
N PHE A 357 3.38 9.03 3.86
CA PHE A 357 2.51 7.94 4.29
C PHE A 357 1.05 8.39 4.39
N VAL A 358 0.79 9.49 5.11
CA VAL A 358 -0.57 10.02 5.30
C VAL A 358 -1.21 10.39 3.98
N THR A 359 -0.48 11.09 3.11
CA THR A 359 -1.01 11.50 1.80
C THR A 359 -1.22 10.32 0.86
N MET A 360 -0.36 9.29 0.87
CA MET A 360 -0.54 8.07 0.08
C MET A 360 -1.76 7.27 0.52
N VAL A 361 -1.97 7.13 1.83
CA VAL A 361 -3.19 6.52 2.38
C VAL A 361 -4.43 7.31 1.94
N GLN A 362 -4.39 8.65 1.99
CA GLN A 362 -5.49 9.50 1.50
C GLN A 362 -5.78 9.33 0.01
N PHE A 363 -4.78 8.93 -0.80
CA PHE A 363 -4.96 8.63 -2.22
C PHE A 363 -5.50 7.21 -2.50
N GLY A 364 -5.80 6.44 -1.45
CA GLY A 364 -6.42 5.12 -1.53
C GLY A 364 -5.41 3.97 -1.66
N LEU A 365 -4.14 4.19 -1.29
CA LEU A 365 -3.18 3.09 -1.18
C LEU A 365 -3.42 2.35 0.14
N VAL A 366 -3.33 1.01 0.08
CA VAL A 366 -3.30 0.13 1.25
C VAL A 366 -2.15 0.54 2.17
N ALA A 367 -2.30 0.48 3.49
CA ALA A 367 -1.29 1.01 4.42
C ALA A 367 0.09 0.37 4.21
N ALA A 368 0.15 -0.95 3.98
CA ALA A 368 1.40 -1.65 3.68
C ALA A 368 2.08 -1.12 2.40
N SER A 369 1.30 -0.89 1.33
CA SER A 369 1.83 -0.34 0.07
C SER A 369 2.20 1.14 0.21
N ALA A 370 1.40 1.93 0.92
CA ALA A 370 1.68 3.32 1.22
C ALA A 370 2.98 3.46 2.04
N GLY A 371 3.19 2.62 3.06
CA GLY A 371 4.41 2.61 3.87
C GLY A 371 5.64 2.22 3.06
N ALA A 372 5.52 1.20 2.19
CA ALA A 372 6.58 0.80 1.28
C ALA A 372 6.93 1.89 0.25
N THR A 373 5.93 2.52 -0.36
CA THR A 373 6.13 3.62 -1.31
C THR A 373 6.68 4.88 -0.63
N ALA A 374 6.26 5.18 0.59
CA ALA A 374 6.82 6.27 1.39
C ALA A 374 8.29 6.02 1.74
N ASN A 375 8.67 4.77 2.07
CA ASN A 375 10.06 4.38 2.26
C ASN A 375 10.89 4.55 0.98
N TYR A 376 10.34 4.20 -0.19
CA TYR A 376 11.00 4.47 -1.48
C TYR A 376 11.23 5.97 -1.71
N GLY A 377 10.23 6.82 -1.47
CA GLY A 377 10.39 8.27 -1.56
C GLY A 377 11.41 8.80 -0.54
N TYR A 378 11.42 8.26 0.68
CA TYR A 378 12.35 8.65 1.73
C TYR A 378 13.79 8.20 1.42
N PHE A 379 13.98 7.07 0.76
CA PHE A 379 15.27 6.65 0.24
C PHE A 379 15.83 7.67 -0.76
N ILE A 380 14.99 8.22 -1.66
CA ILE A 380 15.42 9.30 -2.59
C ILE A 380 15.86 10.56 -1.82
N VAL A 381 15.12 10.95 -0.76
CA VAL A 381 15.53 12.06 0.12
C VAL A 381 16.88 11.77 0.78
N CYS A 382 17.09 10.57 1.34
CA CYS A 382 18.36 10.19 1.95
C CYS A 382 19.51 10.16 0.94
N LEU A 383 19.24 9.73 -0.29
CA LEU A 383 20.21 9.71 -1.37
C LEU A 383 20.63 11.14 -1.78
N GLN A 384 19.69 12.10 -1.80
CA GLN A 384 19.97 13.51 -2.01
C GLN A 384 20.92 14.07 -0.95
N VAL A 385 20.58 13.87 0.33
CA VAL A 385 21.41 14.33 1.44
C VAL A 385 22.80 13.67 1.38
N PHE A 386 22.86 12.38 1.04
CA PHE A 386 24.12 11.66 0.86
C PHE A 386 24.99 12.25 -0.25
N VAL A 387 24.44 12.50 -1.44
CA VAL A 387 25.19 13.08 -2.58
C VAL A 387 25.67 14.48 -2.24
N SER A 388 24.79 15.31 -1.68
CA SER A 388 25.15 16.66 -1.23
C SER A 388 26.27 16.61 -0.19
N PHE A 389 26.20 15.68 0.76
CA PHE A 389 27.22 15.48 1.79
C PHE A 389 28.56 15.01 1.23
N MET A 390 28.56 14.05 0.29
CA MET A 390 29.77 13.52 -0.35
C MET A 390 30.52 14.57 -1.18
N VAL A 391 29.80 15.54 -1.75
CA VAL A 391 30.39 16.62 -2.56
C VAL A 391 30.76 17.83 -1.70
N SER A 392 30.03 18.09 -0.62
CA SER A 392 30.38 19.14 0.34
C SER A 392 31.65 18.76 1.11
N ASP A 393 32.54 19.73 1.34
CA ASP A 393 33.62 19.56 2.33
C ASP A 393 32.98 19.58 3.73
N SER A 394 32.49 18.41 4.14
CA SER A 394 31.73 18.26 5.35
C SER A 394 32.58 18.34 6.63
N GLY A 395 33.90 18.45 6.48
CA GLY A 395 34.87 18.41 7.56
C GLY A 395 34.96 17.04 8.26
N MET A 396 34.27 16.02 7.76
CA MET A 396 34.32 14.65 8.29
C MET A 396 35.22 13.77 7.41
N PRO A 397 36.26 13.12 7.97
CA PRO A 397 37.08 12.18 7.23
C PRO A 397 36.25 11.08 6.56
N ILE A 398 36.61 10.69 5.33
CA ILE A 398 35.90 9.66 4.56
C ILE A 398 35.77 8.34 5.35
N GLY A 399 36.79 7.98 6.15
CA GLY A 399 36.77 6.79 7.01
C GLY A 399 35.62 6.81 8.03
N ASP A 400 35.38 7.95 8.67
CA ASP A 400 34.33 8.11 9.67
C ASP A 400 32.94 8.03 9.03
N GLN A 401 32.81 8.56 7.80
CA GLN A 401 31.59 8.44 7.03
C GLN A 401 31.24 6.96 6.76
N PHE A 402 32.21 6.17 6.29
CA PHE A 402 32.05 4.72 6.09
C PHE A 402 31.74 3.96 7.36
N PHE A 403 32.31 4.36 8.50
CA PHE A 403 31.97 3.79 9.80
C PHE A 403 30.49 4.00 10.13
N PHE A 404 29.97 5.22 10.01
CA PHE A 404 28.55 5.51 10.27
C PHE A 404 27.61 4.87 9.23
N TYR A 405 28.01 4.74 7.96
CA TYR A 405 27.27 3.94 6.98
C TYR A 405 27.19 2.47 7.41
N GLY A 406 28.32 1.90 7.85
CA GLY A 406 28.42 0.53 8.33
C GLY A 406 27.49 0.26 9.52
N ILE A 407 27.43 1.19 10.48
CA ILE A 407 26.48 1.11 11.61
C ILE A 407 25.02 1.07 11.12
N GLY A 408 24.67 1.96 10.18
CA GLY A 408 23.32 2.00 9.60
C GLY A 408 22.94 0.69 8.90
N VAL A 409 23.87 0.10 8.14
CA VAL A 409 23.67 -1.15 7.39
C VAL A 409 23.59 -2.36 8.33
N PHE A 410 24.54 -2.50 9.25
CA PHE A 410 24.67 -3.68 10.12
C PHE A 410 23.46 -3.88 11.04
N TRP A 411 22.86 -2.79 11.53
CA TRP A 411 21.73 -2.94 12.44
C TRP A 411 20.46 -3.42 11.75
N PHE A 412 20.16 -2.88 10.57
CA PHE A 412 18.91 -3.19 9.91
C PHE A 412 18.81 -4.68 9.56
N SER A 413 19.93 -5.31 9.19
CA SER A 413 19.99 -6.75 8.92
C SER A 413 19.68 -7.61 10.15
N GLN A 414 20.01 -7.17 11.36
CA GLN A 414 19.74 -7.90 12.60
C GLN A 414 18.31 -7.72 13.13
N THR A 415 17.67 -6.58 12.84
CA THR A 415 16.36 -6.26 13.42
C THR A 415 15.18 -7.00 12.79
N GLN A 416 15.29 -7.52 11.56
CA GLN A 416 14.17 -8.16 10.88
C GLN A 416 13.61 -9.36 11.65
N ASP A 417 14.48 -10.21 12.19
CA ASP A 417 14.06 -11.38 12.97
C ASP A 417 13.45 -10.98 14.32
N ILE A 418 13.79 -9.79 14.82
CA ILE A 418 13.34 -9.28 16.12
C ILE A 418 11.97 -8.58 16.02
N THR A 419 11.59 -8.07 14.84
CA THR A 419 10.35 -7.28 14.65
C THR A 419 9.06 -8.01 15.03
N ILE A 420 9.02 -9.35 14.97
CA ILE A 420 7.87 -10.16 15.42
C ILE A 420 7.69 -10.07 16.95
N LEU A 421 8.74 -9.76 17.72
CA LEU A 421 8.70 -9.62 19.18
C LEU A 421 8.41 -8.19 19.68
N VAL A 422 8.37 -7.18 18.79
CA VAL A 422 8.50 -5.75 19.18
C VAL A 422 7.17 -5.07 19.58
N ASN A 423 6.00 -5.69 19.39
CA ASN A 423 4.72 -5.08 19.80
C ASN A 423 4.61 -4.80 21.31
N ILE A 424 5.38 -5.51 22.17
CA ILE A 424 5.44 -5.23 23.63
C ILE A 424 6.52 -4.17 23.97
N LYS A 425 7.52 -3.98 23.09
CA LYS A 425 8.65 -3.06 23.32
C LYS A 425 8.35 -1.60 22.93
N LEU A 426 7.34 -1.36 22.09
CA LEU A 426 6.96 -0.02 21.64
C LEU A 426 6.54 0.90 22.82
N VAL A 427 5.88 0.34 23.84
CA VAL A 427 5.46 1.06 25.06
C VAL A 427 6.66 1.51 25.91
N ILE A 428 7.67 0.63 26.05
CA ILE A 428 8.91 0.92 26.76
C ILE A 428 9.72 2.01 26.03
N TYR A 429 9.70 1.98 24.70
CA TYR A 429 10.38 2.97 23.87
C TYR A 429 9.77 4.38 24.01
N TYR A 430 8.43 4.52 24.04
CA TYR A 430 7.79 5.80 24.33
C TYR A 430 8.16 6.34 25.72
N PHE A 431 8.31 5.46 26.72
CA PHE A 431 8.78 5.83 28.05
C PHE A 431 10.22 6.35 28.05
N ILE A 432 11.12 5.71 27.28
CA ILE A 432 12.51 6.14 27.13
C ILE A 432 12.61 7.45 26.34
N LEU A 433 11.67 7.75 25.44
CA LEU A 433 11.67 8.99 24.65
C LEU A 433 11.11 10.19 25.45
N ILE A 434 10.19 9.95 26.39
CA ILE A 434 9.63 10.96 27.30
C ILE A 434 10.70 11.44 28.32
N LEU A 435 11.60 10.56 28.77
CA LEU A 435 12.60 10.88 29.79
C LEU A 435 13.62 11.99 29.38
N PRO A 436 14.25 11.94 28.20
CA PRO A 436 15.11 13.02 27.69
C PRO A 436 14.35 14.32 27.45
N LEU A 437 13.09 14.23 27.01
CA LEU A 437 12.23 15.39 26.76
C LEU A 437 11.89 16.12 28.07
N LEU A 438 11.58 15.36 29.12
CA LEU A 438 11.42 15.88 30.49
C LEU A 438 12.73 16.43 31.05
N SER A 439 13.88 15.80 30.75
CA SER A 439 15.20 16.29 31.14
C SER A 439 15.53 17.64 30.49
N GLN A 440 15.24 17.81 29.20
CA GLN A 440 15.43 19.09 28.51
C GLN A 440 14.48 20.18 29.02
N ILE A 441 13.21 19.85 29.28
CA ILE A 441 12.27 20.80 29.89
C ILE A 441 12.81 21.25 31.25
N SER A 442 13.34 20.32 32.05
CA SER A 442 13.96 20.61 33.36
C SER A 442 15.19 21.52 33.25
N GLN A 443 16.09 21.26 32.29
CA GLN A 443 17.27 22.11 32.09
C GLN A 443 16.91 23.53 31.63
N VAL A 444 15.91 23.67 30.77
CA VAL A 444 15.43 24.98 30.29
C VAL A 444 14.73 25.77 31.40
N THR A 445 13.93 25.13 32.26
CA THR A 445 13.34 25.82 33.43
C THR A 445 14.38 26.17 34.49
N LEU A 446 15.42 25.36 34.68
CA LEU A 446 16.49 25.61 35.65
C LEU A 446 17.44 26.76 35.27
N HIS A 447 17.57 27.09 33.98
CA HIS A 447 18.33 28.27 33.57
C HIS A 447 17.58 29.60 33.81
N GLY A 448 16.29 29.57 34.16
CA GLY A 448 15.49 30.76 34.47
C GLY A 448 15.57 31.27 35.91
N GLU A 449 15.95 30.42 36.87
CA GLU A 449 15.99 30.78 38.30
C GLU A 449 17.36 30.50 38.92
N GLN A 450 18.27 31.47 38.80
CA GLN A 450 19.42 31.56 39.71
C GLN A 450 18.95 31.96 41.11
N SER A 451 18.44 31.01 41.90
CA SER A 451 18.23 31.21 43.33
C SER A 451 18.51 29.93 44.12
N LYS A 452 19.49 30.02 45.03
CA LYS A 452 20.07 29.14 46.07
C LYS A 452 19.27 27.95 46.68
N LYS A 453 18.20 27.44 46.06
CA LYS A 453 17.35 26.34 46.55
C LYS A 453 17.44 25.05 45.73
N THR A 454 18.32 24.98 44.73
CA THR A 454 18.40 23.89 43.74
C THR A 454 19.06 22.59 44.23
N ASP A 455 19.84 22.62 45.32
CA ASP A 455 20.55 21.41 45.79
C ASP A 455 19.62 20.30 46.31
N LYS A 456 18.42 20.63 46.81
CA LYS A 456 17.47 19.63 47.32
C LYS A 456 16.74 18.85 46.23
N VAL A 457 16.52 19.47 45.06
CA VAL A 457 15.79 18.82 43.96
C VAL A 457 16.71 17.84 43.22
N PHE A 458 18.00 18.17 43.08
CA PHE A 458 18.98 17.29 42.47
C PHE A 458 19.22 16.02 43.29
N LEU A 459 19.22 16.13 44.63
CA LEU A 459 19.37 14.99 45.53
C LEU A 459 18.15 14.04 45.47
N LEU A 460 16.94 14.58 45.36
CA LEU A 460 15.72 13.78 45.18
C LEU A 460 15.70 13.04 43.84
N LEU A 461 16.19 13.66 42.77
CA LEU A 461 16.34 13.03 41.46
C LEU A 461 17.34 11.88 41.47
N GLN A 462 18.49 12.02 42.14
CA GLN A 462 19.46 10.92 42.28
C GLN A 462 18.91 9.75 43.10
N ILE A 463 18.18 10.02 44.19
CA ILE A 463 17.68 8.96 45.08
C ILE A 463 16.58 8.12 44.40
N TYR A 464 15.74 8.73 43.58
CA TYR A 464 14.60 8.02 42.98
C TYR A 464 14.87 7.42 41.59
N ILE A 465 15.76 8.01 40.78
CA ILE A 465 15.97 7.53 39.39
C ILE A 465 17.02 6.42 39.30
N ILE A 466 18.11 6.50 40.07
CA ILE A 466 19.22 5.53 39.97
C ILE A 466 18.79 4.09 40.28
N PRO A 467 18.00 3.80 41.33
CA PRO A 467 17.56 2.43 41.64
C PRO A 467 16.67 1.85 40.54
N VAL A 468 15.82 2.69 39.93
CA VAL A 468 14.91 2.28 38.85
C VAL A 468 15.68 1.92 37.58
N VAL A 469 16.81 2.58 37.32
CA VAL A 469 17.67 2.27 36.17
C VAL A 469 18.41 0.95 36.37
N ASP A 470 18.91 0.67 37.59
CA ASP A 470 19.61 -0.59 37.89
C ASP A 470 18.68 -1.81 37.82
N ASP A 471 17.46 -1.70 38.36
CA ASP A 471 16.43 -2.74 38.25
C ASP A 471 16.03 -3.00 36.78
N PHE A 472 16.01 -1.94 35.97
CA PHE A 472 15.70 -2.03 34.55
C PHE A 472 16.80 -2.73 33.74
N ILE A 473 18.08 -2.47 34.07
CA ILE A 473 19.23 -3.17 33.46
C ILE A 473 19.19 -4.67 33.79
N TYR A 474 18.78 -5.03 35.01
CA TYR A 474 18.64 -6.42 35.43
C TYR A 474 17.52 -7.15 34.66
N LEU A 475 16.37 -6.49 34.49
CA LEU A 475 15.26 -7.00 33.68
C LEU A 475 15.68 -7.20 32.20
N LEU A 476 16.46 -6.27 31.65
CA LEU A 476 16.95 -6.34 30.27
C LEU A 476 17.87 -7.55 30.03
N LYS A 477 18.76 -7.86 30.99
CA LYS A 477 19.62 -9.06 30.94
C LYS A 477 18.81 -10.36 30.95
N TYR A 478 17.78 -10.44 31.80
CA TYR A 478 16.93 -11.63 31.89
C TYR A 478 16.12 -11.85 30.60
N LEU A 479 15.65 -10.76 30.00
CA LEU A 479 14.91 -10.80 28.74
C LEU A 479 15.80 -11.26 27.58
N LEU A 480 17.06 -10.84 27.54
CA LEU A 480 18.05 -11.27 26.53
C LEU A 480 18.35 -12.77 26.60
N LEU A 481 18.45 -13.35 27.81
CA LEU A 481 18.66 -14.79 28.00
C LEU A 481 17.47 -15.63 27.51
N ILE A 482 16.24 -15.17 27.78
CA ILE A 482 15.02 -15.84 27.28
C ILE A 482 14.95 -15.77 25.75
N ILE A 483 15.34 -14.63 25.16
CA ILE A 483 15.40 -14.46 23.71
C ILE A 483 16.43 -15.43 23.09
N PHE A 484 17.61 -15.58 23.69
CA PHE A 484 18.63 -16.52 23.22
C PHE A 484 18.14 -17.98 23.24
N ALA A 485 17.39 -18.37 24.27
CA ALA A 485 16.79 -19.69 24.37
C ALA A 485 15.68 -19.95 23.33
N ILE A 486 14.91 -18.91 22.95
CA ILE A 486 13.88 -19.01 21.91
C ILE A 486 14.51 -19.11 20.51
N ILE A 487 15.57 -18.33 20.24
CA ILE A 487 16.32 -18.36 18.97
C ILE A 487 16.92 -19.75 18.72
N TYR A 488 17.48 -20.39 19.76
CA TYR A 488 18.05 -21.73 19.65
C TYR A 488 16.97 -22.80 19.36
N LYS A 489 15.72 -22.55 19.74
CA LYS A 489 14.59 -23.48 19.50
C LYS A 489 14.02 -23.38 18.08
N THR A 490 14.15 -22.23 17.42
CA THR A 490 13.70 -22.02 16.03
C THR A 490 14.67 -22.53 14.96
N SER A 491 15.87 -23.02 15.32
CA SER A 491 16.92 -23.39 14.35
C SER A 491 16.90 -24.86 13.87
N MET A 492 15.78 -25.58 13.99
CA MET A 492 15.72 -27.00 13.62
C MET A 492 14.48 -27.31 12.75
N ASN A 493 14.32 -26.60 11.63
CA ASN A 493 13.34 -26.96 10.59
C ASN A 493 13.86 -28.12 9.73
N LYS A 494 14.11 -29.28 10.35
CA LYS A 494 14.58 -30.49 9.66
C LYS A 494 13.41 -31.39 9.31
N CYS A 495 13.45 -31.95 8.10
CA CYS A 495 12.48 -32.95 7.65
C CYS A 495 12.53 -34.16 8.59
N LEU A 496 11.40 -34.55 9.16
CA LEU A 496 11.34 -35.69 10.08
C LEU A 496 11.61 -37.06 9.42
N ILE A 497 11.67 -37.13 8.09
CA ILE A 497 11.95 -38.37 7.33
C ILE A 497 13.42 -38.46 6.91
N CYS A 498 13.98 -37.42 6.28
CA CYS A 498 15.35 -37.44 5.76
C CYS A 498 16.35 -36.59 6.56
N TYR A 499 15.89 -35.81 7.56
CA TYR A 499 16.68 -34.88 8.37
C TYR A 499 17.38 -33.73 7.62
N GLU A 500 17.07 -33.52 6.34
CA GLU A 500 17.50 -32.33 5.57
C GLU A 500 16.66 -31.10 5.98
N ASP A 501 17.25 -29.91 5.91
CA ASP A 501 16.56 -28.66 6.21
C ASP A 501 15.42 -28.40 5.20
N THR A 502 14.26 -27.96 5.69
CA THR A 502 13.05 -27.74 4.87
C THR A 502 12.20 -26.61 5.44
N ASP A 503 11.75 -25.72 4.56
CA ASP A 503 10.81 -24.64 4.93
C ASP A 503 9.34 -25.09 4.86
N PHE A 504 9.08 -26.31 4.41
CA PHE A 504 7.73 -26.82 4.23
C PHE A 504 7.18 -27.41 5.55
N SER A 505 6.13 -26.78 6.08
CA SER A 505 5.38 -27.25 7.25
C SER A 505 3.96 -27.67 6.85
N LEU A 506 3.48 -28.76 7.45
CA LEU A 506 2.07 -29.14 7.35
C LEU A 506 1.23 -28.27 8.30
N ASN A 507 -0.10 -28.27 8.14
CA ASN A 507 -1.05 -27.55 9.03
C ASN A 507 -0.90 -27.90 10.52
N CYS A 508 -0.29 -29.04 10.83
CA CYS A 508 0.01 -29.51 12.19
C CYS A 508 1.36 -29.02 12.74
N GLN A 509 2.07 -28.13 12.03
CA GLN A 509 3.39 -27.59 12.36
C GLN A 509 4.55 -28.62 12.39
N HIS A 510 4.33 -29.85 11.91
CA HIS A 510 5.44 -30.79 11.65
C HIS A 510 6.08 -30.51 10.28
N PHE A 511 7.41 -30.61 10.22
CA PHE A 511 8.22 -30.28 9.04
C PHE A 511 8.60 -31.53 8.25
N TYR A 512 8.33 -31.51 6.95
CA TYR A 512 8.68 -32.56 6.01
C TYR A 512 9.15 -31.92 4.71
N CYS A 513 10.18 -32.45 4.06
CA CYS A 513 10.51 -31.97 2.72
C CYS A 513 9.49 -32.55 1.71
N LEU A 514 9.17 -31.76 0.69
CA LEU A 514 8.18 -32.13 -0.32
C LEU A 514 8.53 -33.44 -1.03
N LYS A 515 9.83 -33.71 -1.25
CA LYS A 515 10.33 -34.96 -1.86
C LYS A 515 9.95 -36.20 -1.05
N CYS A 516 10.09 -36.16 0.27
CA CYS A 516 9.73 -37.29 1.14
C CYS A 516 8.22 -37.54 1.17
N LEU A 517 7.41 -36.48 1.23
CA LEU A 517 5.96 -36.59 1.16
C LEU A 517 5.49 -37.15 -0.19
N VAL A 518 6.05 -36.66 -1.30
CA VAL A 518 5.77 -37.18 -2.65
C VAL A 518 6.10 -38.66 -2.75
N LYS A 519 7.28 -39.08 -2.29
CA LYS A 519 7.68 -40.50 -2.32
C LYS A 519 6.74 -41.39 -1.50
N MET A 520 6.37 -40.94 -0.30
CA MET A 520 5.42 -41.65 0.57
C MET A 520 4.06 -41.87 -0.12
N ILE A 521 3.54 -40.85 -0.81
CA ILE A 521 2.27 -40.96 -1.53
C ILE A 521 2.42 -41.79 -2.81
N GLN A 522 3.52 -41.65 -3.55
CA GLN A 522 3.81 -42.47 -4.74
C GLN A 522 3.85 -43.97 -4.41
N ASP A 523 4.47 -44.34 -3.30
CA ASP A 523 4.57 -45.74 -2.89
C ASP A 523 3.17 -46.32 -2.59
N LYS A 524 2.28 -45.53 -1.95
CA LYS A 524 0.87 -45.92 -1.74
C LYS A 524 0.08 -45.98 -3.04
N LEU A 525 0.27 -45.03 -3.95
CA LEU A 525 -0.40 -44.97 -5.25
C LEU A 525 -0.04 -46.19 -6.12
N LYS A 526 1.23 -46.61 -6.12
CA LYS A 526 1.69 -47.83 -6.82
C LYS A 526 1.02 -49.11 -6.30
N THR A 527 0.71 -49.17 -5.02
CA THR A 527 0.02 -50.32 -4.43
C THR A 527 -1.50 -50.33 -4.67
N LEU A 528 -2.06 -49.29 -5.31
CA LEU A 528 -3.51 -49.09 -5.51
C LEU A 528 -4.33 -49.10 -4.21
N GLN A 529 -3.69 -48.82 -3.07
CA GLN A 529 -4.33 -48.83 -1.74
C GLN A 529 -4.58 -47.43 -1.18
N LEU A 530 -4.56 -46.39 -2.02
CA LEU A 530 -4.69 -45.02 -1.55
C LEU A 530 -6.13 -44.74 -1.08
N LYS A 531 -6.32 -44.69 0.23
CA LYS A 531 -7.56 -44.27 0.87
C LYS A 531 -7.48 -42.79 1.22
N ILE A 532 -8.63 -42.15 1.34
CA ILE A 532 -8.74 -40.76 1.82
C ILE A 532 -8.02 -40.56 3.17
N ASP A 533 -7.98 -41.61 4.00
CA ASP A 533 -7.28 -41.59 5.29
C ASP A 533 -5.74 -41.62 5.20
N ASP A 534 -5.16 -41.76 4.01
CA ASP A 534 -3.71 -41.80 3.82
C ASP A 534 -3.04 -40.42 3.77
N TYR A 535 -3.82 -39.34 3.57
CA TYR A 535 -3.33 -37.96 3.62
C TYR A 535 -3.22 -37.45 5.06
N LYS A 536 -2.49 -38.19 5.90
CA LYS A 536 -2.29 -37.87 7.32
C LYS A 536 -0.82 -37.67 7.64
N CYS A 537 -0.53 -36.70 8.49
CA CYS A 537 0.80 -36.47 9.01
C CYS A 537 1.33 -37.77 9.68
N PRO A 538 2.51 -38.29 9.31
CA PRO A 538 3.07 -39.50 9.90
C PRO A 538 3.18 -39.46 11.44
N GLN A 539 3.42 -38.27 12.00
CA GLN A 539 3.66 -38.10 13.43
C GLN A 539 2.37 -37.91 14.25
N CYS A 540 1.50 -36.98 13.85
CA CYS A 540 0.30 -36.64 14.64
C CYS A 540 -1.02 -37.14 14.04
N GLN A 541 -0.99 -37.79 12.87
CA GLN A 541 -2.15 -38.33 12.16
C GLN A 541 -3.18 -37.26 11.72
N GLN A 542 -2.88 -35.97 11.86
CA GLN A 542 -3.74 -34.89 11.38
C GLN A 542 -3.79 -34.91 9.84
N LYS A 543 -5.00 -34.80 9.28
CA LYS A 543 -5.22 -34.77 7.83
C LYS A 543 -4.63 -33.50 7.21
N PHE A 544 -4.08 -33.60 6.00
CA PHE A 544 -3.63 -32.47 5.20
C PHE A 544 -4.22 -32.53 3.77
N SER A 545 -4.35 -31.38 3.13
CA SER A 545 -4.99 -31.26 1.80
C SER A 545 -4.10 -31.81 0.67
N VAL A 546 -4.72 -32.39 -0.35
CA VAL A 546 -4.05 -32.83 -1.60
C VAL A 546 -3.39 -31.65 -2.33
N GLU A 547 -3.82 -30.41 -2.09
CA GLU A 547 -3.24 -29.20 -2.67
C GLU A 547 -1.77 -28.98 -2.32
N VAL A 548 -1.28 -29.62 -1.25
CA VAL A 548 0.15 -29.67 -0.91
C VAL A 548 1.00 -30.14 -2.10
N PHE A 549 0.43 -30.97 -2.98
CA PHE A 549 1.13 -31.55 -4.13
C PHE A 549 0.99 -30.76 -5.42
N LYS A 550 0.30 -29.61 -5.45
CA LYS A 550 -0.09 -28.87 -6.68
C LYS A 550 1.06 -28.57 -7.66
N ASN A 551 2.29 -28.46 -7.16
CA ASN A 551 3.50 -28.17 -7.95
C ASN A 551 4.41 -29.40 -8.15
N THR A 552 3.88 -30.61 -7.97
CA THR A 552 4.64 -31.86 -8.11
C THR A 552 4.10 -32.67 -9.30
N GLU A 553 4.96 -33.50 -9.89
CA GLU A 553 4.62 -34.31 -11.06
C GLU A 553 3.46 -35.29 -10.77
N ILE A 554 3.30 -35.72 -9.51
CA ILE A 554 2.28 -36.68 -9.07
C ILE A 554 0.89 -36.09 -8.91
N TYR A 555 0.74 -34.76 -8.98
CA TYR A 555 -0.53 -34.11 -8.71
C TYR A 555 -1.62 -34.53 -9.70
N ASN A 556 -1.25 -34.64 -10.99
CA ASN A 556 -2.17 -35.07 -12.03
C ASN A 556 -2.60 -36.53 -11.81
N ASP A 557 -1.66 -37.41 -11.47
CA ASP A 557 -1.94 -38.82 -11.16
C ASP A 557 -2.87 -38.95 -9.94
N LEU A 558 -2.67 -38.12 -8.92
CA LEU A 558 -3.53 -38.08 -7.72
C LEU A 558 -4.95 -37.59 -8.05
N ILE A 559 -5.08 -36.55 -8.89
CA ILE A 559 -6.39 -36.08 -9.36
C ILE A 559 -7.08 -37.16 -10.18
N GLU A 560 -6.38 -37.80 -11.11
CA GLU A 560 -6.94 -38.84 -11.96
C GLU A 560 -7.39 -40.05 -11.11
N TYR A 561 -6.56 -40.51 -10.18
CA TYR A 561 -6.91 -41.57 -9.24
C TYR A 561 -8.14 -41.20 -8.41
N SER A 562 -8.18 -39.97 -7.88
CA SER A 562 -9.31 -39.47 -7.07
C SER A 562 -10.61 -39.34 -7.88
N LEU A 563 -10.52 -38.94 -9.15
CA LEU A 563 -11.65 -38.91 -10.08
C LEU A 563 -12.16 -40.32 -10.36
N GLN A 564 -11.27 -41.26 -10.68
CA GLN A 564 -11.63 -42.65 -10.98
C GLN A 564 -12.36 -43.32 -9.81
N HIS A 565 -11.93 -43.05 -8.57
CA HIS A 565 -12.46 -43.67 -7.35
C HIS A 565 -13.52 -42.83 -6.62
N ASN A 566 -13.93 -41.68 -7.15
CA ASN A 566 -14.88 -40.74 -6.53
C ASN A 566 -14.44 -40.26 -5.13
N CYS A 567 -13.15 -39.98 -4.92
CA CYS A 567 -12.55 -39.66 -3.62
C CYS A 567 -12.12 -38.18 -3.45
N ILE A 568 -12.65 -37.26 -4.26
CA ILE A 568 -12.27 -35.83 -4.18
C ILE A 568 -12.92 -35.19 -2.94
N GLU A 569 -12.10 -34.88 -1.93
CA GLU A 569 -12.48 -34.01 -0.83
C GLU A 569 -12.55 -32.54 -1.32
N ASN A 570 -13.50 -31.77 -0.78
CA ASN A 570 -13.71 -30.34 -1.09
C ASN A 570 -14.24 -30.01 -2.50
N LEU A 571 -15.08 -30.87 -3.10
CA LEU A 571 -15.98 -30.38 -4.15
C LEU A 571 -16.81 -29.24 -3.56
N ASN A 572 -16.87 -28.11 -4.27
CA ASN A 572 -17.76 -27.02 -3.87
C ASN A 572 -19.20 -27.56 -3.77
N GLU A 573 -20.04 -26.96 -2.92
CA GLU A 573 -21.45 -27.35 -2.81
C GLU A 573 -22.19 -27.28 -4.17
N ASP A 574 -21.66 -26.49 -5.11
CA ASP A 574 -22.14 -26.33 -6.48
C ASP A 574 -21.43 -27.21 -7.52
N GLU A 575 -20.59 -28.18 -7.13
CA GLU A 575 -19.84 -29.07 -8.03
C GLU A 575 -20.25 -30.54 -7.86
N MET A 576 -20.14 -31.30 -8.94
CA MET A 576 -20.37 -32.76 -8.97
C MET A 576 -19.44 -33.44 -9.97
N ILE A 577 -19.05 -34.68 -9.67
CA ILE A 577 -18.30 -35.53 -10.60
C ILE A 577 -19.31 -36.19 -11.54
N VAL A 578 -19.01 -36.19 -12.83
CA VAL A 578 -19.83 -36.84 -13.86
C VAL A 578 -19.00 -37.75 -14.74
N ASP A 579 -19.59 -38.90 -15.07
CA ASP A 579 -19.09 -39.80 -16.10
C ASP A 579 -19.42 -39.22 -17.49
N CYS A 580 -18.54 -39.44 -18.45
CA CYS A 580 -18.83 -39.17 -19.85
C CYS A 580 -19.97 -40.08 -20.34
N GLY A 581 -20.99 -39.50 -20.99
CA GLY A 581 -22.12 -40.26 -21.53
C GLY A 581 -21.86 -40.97 -22.86
N HIS A 582 -20.61 -41.01 -23.33
CA HIS A 582 -20.25 -41.66 -24.60
C HIS A 582 -19.82 -43.10 -24.33
N GLU A 583 -20.36 -44.07 -25.07
CA GLU A 583 -20.17 -45.52 -24.83
C GLU A 583 -18.69 -45.93 -24.80
N ASP A 584 -17.86 -45.34 -25.65
CA ASP A 584 -16.41 -45.63 -25.71
C ASP A 584 -15.52 -44.77 -24.78
N CYS A 585 -16.10 -43.91 -23.92
CA CYS A 585 -15.32 -42.98 -23.11
C CYS A 585 -15.62 -43.13 -21.61
N ASN A 586 -14.69 -43.74 -20.88
CA ASN A 586 -14.78 -43.91 -19.42
C ASN A 586 -14.24 -42.71 -18.61
N ASN A 587 -14.12 -41.54 -19.24
CA ASN A 587 -13.54 -40.38 -18.56
C ASN A 587 -14.53 -39.77 -17.54
N LYS A 588 -14.04 -39.46 -16.34
CA LYS A 588 -14.76 -38.73 -15.30
C LYS A 588 -14.22 -37.32 -15.17
N PHE A 589 -15.08 -36.33 -14.91
CA PHE A 589 -14.65 -34.94 -14.72
C PHE A 589 -15.64 -34.16 -13.86
N ILE A 590 -15.20 -33.01 -13.33
CA ILE A 590 -16.00 -32.17 -12.44
C ILE A 590 -16.79 -31.16 -13.26
N VAL A 591 -18.07 -30.99 -12.92
CA VAL A 591 -18.97 -29.99 -13.51
C VAL A 591 -19.76 -29.29 -12.42
N SER A 592 -20.27 -28.09 -12.70
CA SER A 592 -21.20 -27.44 -11.77
C SER A 592 -22.55 -28.17 -11.73
N LYS A 593 -23.14 -28.34 -10.55
CA LYS A 593 -24.51 -28.86 -10.32
C LYS A 593 -25.57 -28.06 -11.08
N ASN A 594 -25.32 -26.76 -11.33
CA ASN A 594 -26.23 -25.88 -12.06
C ASN A 594 -26.05 -25.96 -13.59
N ALA A 595 -25.02 -26.66 -14.08
CA ALA A 595 -24.81 -26.83 -15.51
C ALA A 595 -25.87 -27.79 -16.08
N LYS A 596 -26.47 -27.42 -17.21
CA LYS A 596 -27.42 -28.30 -17.93
C LYS A 596 -26.71 -29.24 -18.91
N TYR A 597 -25.53 -28.83 -19.36
CA TYR A 597 -24.72 -29.52 -20.36
C TYR A 597 -23.27 -29.46 -19.94
N SER A 598 -22.50 -30.48 -20.33
CA SER A 598 -21.06 -30.48 -20.18
C SER A 598 -20.41 -31.02 -21.45
N ARG A 599 -19.14 -30.65 -21.65
CA ARG A 599 -18.30 -31.15 -22.74
C ARG A 599 -17.21 -32.01 -22.14
N CYS A 600 -17.13 -33.28 -22.54
CA CYS A 600 -16.05 -34.16 -22.07
C CYS A 600 -14.70 -33.62 -22.55
N PRO A 601 -13.68 -33.48 -21.68
CA PRO A 601 -12.36 -33.00 -22.09
C PRO A 601 -11.61 -33.98 -22.99
N VAL A 602 -11.93 -35.28 -22.93
CA VAL A 602 -11.26 -36.34 -23.71
C VAL A 602 -11.94 -36.54 -25.07
N CYS A 603 -13.20 -36.99 -25.11
CA CYS A 603 -13.89 -37.27 -26.38
C CYS A 603 -14.52 -36.03 -27.04
N LYS A 604 -14.52 -34.87 -26.36
CA LYS A 604 -15.08 -33.58 -26.85
C LYS A 604 -16.59 -33.56 -27.11
N GLN A 605 -17.30 -34.67 -26.86
CA GLN A 605 -18.76 -34.77 -27.01
C GLN A 605 -19.47 -33.92 -25.94
N ILE A 606 -20.52 -33.22 -26.35
CA ILE A 606 -21.40 -32.46 -25.45
C ILE A 606 -22.59 -33.35 -25.12
N TYR A 607 -22.93 -33.47 -23.84
CA TYR A 607 -24.07 -34.25 -23.38
C TYR A 607 -24.86 -33.49 -22.33
N CYS A 608 -26.13 -33.85 -22.18
CA CYS A 608 -26.98 -33.30 -21.15
C CYS A 608 -26.72 -33.98 -19.80
N LEU A 609 -26.51 -33.18 -18.76
CA LEU A 609 -26.22 -33.67 -17.41
C LEU A 609 -27.42 -34.37 -16.75
N ASN A 610 -28.65 -34.08 -17.19
CA ASN A 610 -29.87 -34.74 -16.70
C ASN A 610 -30.12 -36.10 -17.35
N CYS A 611 -30.06 -36.20 -18.69
CA CYS A 611 -30.42 -37.44 -19.39
C CYS A 611 -29.21 -38.29 -19.83
N ARG A 612 -27.99 -37.78 -19.64
CA ARG A 612 -26.71 -38.39 -20.06
C ARG A 612 -26.60 -38.74 -21.55
N LYS A 613 -27.51 -38.27 -22.39
CA LYS A 613 -27.48 -38.46 -23.85
C LYS A 613 -26.70 -37.34 -24.56
N PRO A 614 -26.12 -37.62 -25.74
CA PRO A 614 -25.53 -36.60 -26.60
C PRO A 614 -26.47 -35.41 -26.80
N TYR A 615 -25.92 -34.21 -26.84
CA TYR A 615 -26.69 -32.99 -27.07
C TYR A 615 -27.21 -32.97 -28.50
N GLU A 616 -28.38 -33.55 -28.71
CA GLU A 616 -29.25 -33.26 -29.85
C GLU A 616 -30.13 -32.08 -29.45
N SER A 617 -30.23 -31.09 -30.35
CA SER A 617 -30.82 -29.75 -30.15
C SER A 617 -32.24 -29.68 -29.56
N LYS A 618 -32.89 -30.82 -29.28
CA LYS A 618 -34.27 -30.94 -28.83
C LYS A 618 -34.48 -31.57 -27.45
N CYS A 619 -33.44 -32.08 -26.77
CA CYS A 619 -33.64 -32.94 -25.60
C CYS A 619 -34.13 -32.22 -24.31
N CYS A 620 -34.00 -30.89 -24.16
CA CYS A 620 -34.34 -30.20 -22.88
C CYS A 620 -35.03 -28.82 -23.01
N GLN A 621 -35.79 -28.56 -24.08
CA GLN A 621 -36.30 -27.22 -24.38
C GLN A 621 -37.52 -26.71 -23.56
N GLN A 622 -37.94 -27.35 -22.45
CA GLN A 622 -39.18 -26.94 -21.76
C GLN A 622 -39.03 -26.62 -20.26
N ALA A 623 -38.12 -25.73 -19.90
CA ALA A 623 -38.17 -25.05 -18.61
C ALA A 623 -38.16 -23.53 -18.82
N ILE A 624 -39.35 -22.94 -18.94
CA ILE A 624 -39.53 -21.49 -18.95
C ILE A 624 -39.39 -21.01 -17.50
N ASN A 625 -38.27 -20.34 -17.19
CA ASN A 625 -38.01 -19.77 -15.87
C ASN A 625 -38.62 -18.36 -15.76
N GLY A 626 -39.48 -18.11 -14.77
CA GLY A 626 -40.04 -16.79 -14.48
C GLY A 626 -39.43 -16.17 -13.21
N LYS A 627 -39.32 -14.83 -13.15
CA LYS A 627 -38.97 -14.11 -11.91
C LYS A 627 -40.24 -13.55 -11.25
N CYS A 628 -40.35 -13.66 -9.93
CA CYS A 628 -41.47 -13.09 -9.18
C CYS A 628 -41.52 -11.56 -9.37
N PRO A 629 -42.67 -10.97 -9.78
CA PRO A 629 -42.76 -9.53 -10.01
C PRO A 629 -42.54 -8.71 -8.74
N ARG A 630 -42.85 -9.25 -7.55
CA ARG A 630 -42.71 -8.59 -6.24
C ARG A 630 -41.30 -8.67 -5.67
N CYS A 631 -40.75 -9.87 -5.48
CA CYS A 631 -39.44 -10.06 -4.81
C CYS A 631 -38.26 -10.34 -5.75
N LYS A 632 -38.50 -10.46 -7.07
CA LYS A 632 -37.50 -10.75 -8.12
C LYS A 632 -36.76 -12.09 -8.02
N ILE A 633 -37.07 -12.92 -7.04
CA ILE A 633 -36.56 -14.30 -6.91
C ILE A 633 -37.10 -15.17 -8.05
N GLN A 634 -36.27 -16.09 -8.54
CA GLN A 634 -36.59 -17.02 -9.61
C GLN A 634 -37.60 -18.07 -9.11
N VAL A 635 -38.65 -18.31 -9.88
CA VAL A 635 -39.71 -19.27 -9.58
C VAL A 635 -39.77 -20.28 -10.73
N PHE A 636 -39.70 -21.56 -10.38
CA PHE A 636 -39.75 -22.66 -11.33
C PHE A 636 -41.20 -22.98 -11.69
N LYS A 637 -41.42 -23.36 -12.94
CA LYS A 637 -42.73 -23.73 -13.47
C LYS A 637 -42.98 -25.22 -13.20
N GLU A 638 -43.95 -25.53 -12.35
CA GLU A 638 -44.40 -26.91 -12.14
C GLU A 638 -45.34 -27.31 -13.31
N GLU A 639 -44.96 -28.37 -14.04
CA GLU A 639 -45.84 -29.11 -14.95
C GLU A 639 -46.55 -28.31 -16.06
N GLY A 640 -45.97 -27.20 -16.52
CA GLY A 640 -46.54 -26.45 -17.65
C GLY A 640 -47.66 -25.46 -17.30
N CYS A 641 -48.07 -25.34 -16.03
CA CYS A 641 -49.03 -24.33 -15.59
C CYS A 641 -48.42 -22.91 -15.63
N ASN A 642 -49.04 -21.98 -16.35
CA ASN A 642 -48.58 -20.59 -16.43
C ASN A 642 -49.01 -19.73 -15.22
N PHE A 643 -49.70 -20.29 -14.23
CA PHE A 643 -50.09 -19.62 -12.99
C PHE A 643 -49.10 -19.97 -11.87
N LEU A 644 -48.15 -19.08 -11.62
CA LEU A 644 -47.03 -19.34 -10.71
C LEU A 644 -47.29 -18.78 -9.31
N LYS A 645 -46.86 -19.50 -8.27
CA LYS A 645 -46.92 -19.08 -6.86
C LYS A 645 -45.51 -18.84 -6.31
N CYS A 646 -45.24 -17.64 -5.79
CA CYS A 646 -43.92 -17.35 -5.22
C CYS A 646 -43.81 -17.85 -3.77
N GLN A 647 -42.97 -18.87 -3.55
CA GLN A 647 -42.70 -19.45 -2.22
C GLN A 647 -41.52 -18.79 -1.47
N SER A 648 -40.95 -17.70 -2.01
CA SER A 648 -39.82 -17.03 -1.34
C SER A 648 -40.16 -16.60 0.09
N GLN A 649 -39.15 -16.54 0.96
CA GLN A 649 -39.29 -16.09 2.35
C GLN A 649 -39.95 -14.70 2.46
N TYR A 650 -39.74 -13.84 1.46
CA TYR A 650 -40.35 -12.50 1.38
C TYR A 650 -41.84 -12.52 1.01
N CYS A 651 -42.26 -13.43 0.13
CA CYS A 651 -43.66 -13.48 -0.34
C CYS A 651 -44.52 -14.50 0.42
N LYS A 652 -43.91 -15.45 1.13
CA LYS A 652 -44.57 -16.48 1.96
C LYS A 652 -45.75 -17.17 1.25
N GLY A 653 -45.64 -17.42 -0.05
CA GLY A 653 -46.70 -18.05 -0.83
C GLY A 653 -47.94 -17.20 -1.10
N GLN A 654 -47.94 -15.91 -0.77
CA GLN A 654 -49.12 -15.04 -0.91
C GLN A 654 -49.26 -14.42 -2.30
N ILE A 655 -48.23 -14.54 -3.15
CA ILE A 655 -48.20 -13.89 -4.47
C ILE A 655 -48.34 -14.94 -5.56
N TYR A 656 -49.42 -14.82 -6.31
CA TYR A 656 -49.65 -15.52 -7.56
C TYR A 656 -49.37 -14.57 -8.72
N PHE A 657 -48.84 -15.08 -9.82
CA PHE A 657 -48.58 -14.26 -11.01
C PHE A 657 -48.55 -15.12 -12.27
N CYS A 658 -48.80 -14.48 -13.42
CA CYS A 658 -48.70 -15.16 -14.71
C CYS A 658 -47.23 -15.35 -15.13
N GLY A 659 -46.81 -16.56 -15.46
CA GLY A 659 -45.48 -16.86 -16.00
C GLY A 659 -45.23 -16.34 -17.42
N ILE A 660 -46.26 -15.86 -18.12
CA ILE A 660 -46.16 -15.28 -19.48
C ILE A 660 -46.05 -13.76 -19.43
N CYS A 661 -47.00 -13.08 -18.77
CA CYS A 661 -47.08 -11.61 -18.75
C CYS A 661 -46.57 -10.97 -17.45
N PHE A 662 -46.22 -11.77 -16.43
CA PHE A 662 -45.74 -11.33 -15.12
C PHE A 662 -46.70 -10.46 -14.30
N LEU A 663 -47.98 -10.41 -14.68
CA LEU A 663 -49.02 -9.73 -13.89
C LEU A 663 -49.24 -10.48 -12.57
N ILE A 664 -49.34 -9.76 -11.45
CA ILE A 664 -49.77 -10.33 -10.17
C ILE A 664 -51.26 -10.66 -10.28
N LEU A 665 -51.60 -11.89 -9.94
CA LEU A 665 -52.93 -12.46 -10.02
C LEU A 665 -53.47 -12.75 -8.63
N LYS A 666 -54.79 -12.76 -8.48
CA LYS A 666 -55.44 -13.34 -7.31
C LYS A 666 -55.60 -14.84 -7.51
N LYS A 667 -55.83 -15.58 -6.42
CA LYS A 667 -56.10 -17.03 -6.47
C LYS A 667 -57.30 -17.37 -7.36
N GLU A 668 -58.27 -16.46 -7.42
CA GLU A 668 -59.48 -16.52 -8.25
C GLU A 668 -59.16 -16.55 -9.76
N ASP A 669 -58.07 -15.88 -10.16
CA ASP A 669 -57.71 -15.66 -11.56
C ASP A 669 -57.01 -16.87 -12.20
N HIS A 670 -56.91 -17.99 -11.47
CA HIS A 670 -56.19 -19.18 -11.92
C HIS A 670 -56.64 -19.65 -13.31
N TYR A 671 -57.95 -19.57 -13.57
CA TYR A 671 -58.52 -19.97 -14.86
C TYR A 671 -58.86 -18.76 -15.73
N SER A 672 -59.52 -17.72 -15.18
CA SER A 672 -60.07 -16.59 -15.95
C SER A 672 -59.03 -15.75 -16.70
N HIS A 673 -57.77 -15.75 -16.25
CA HIS A 673 -56.68 -15.00 -16.88
C HIS A 673 -56.21 -15.60 -18.22
N PHE A 674 -56.49 -16.87 -18.47
CA PHE A 674 -55.96 -17.62 -19.61
C PHE A 674 -57.04 -17.88 -20.67
N ILE A 675 -56.60 -18.09 -21.91
CA ILE A 675 -57.49 -18.42 -23.04
C ILE A 675 -58.18 -19.76 -22.72
N ASP A 676 -59.49 -19.82 -23.01
CA ASP A 676 -60.37 -20.96 -22.72
C ASP A 676 -60.47 -21.33 -21.24
N ASN A 677 -60.16 -20.39 -20.35
CA ASN A 677 -60.10 -20.61 -18.92
C ASN A 677 -59.13 -21.75 -18.53
N ASN A 678 -58.02 -21.91 -19.27
CA ASN A 678 -57.07 -22.99 -19.06
C ASN A 678 -55.64 -22.46 -18.79
N PRO A 679 -55.06 -22.65 -17.58
CA PRO A 679 -53.75 -22.10 -17.21
C PRO A 679 -52.56 -22.68 -17.98
N TYR A 680 -52.75 -23.74 -18.75
CA TYR A 680 -51.73 -24.30 -19.64
C TYR A 680 -51.64 -23.55 -20.98
N ASN A 681 -52.68 -22.77 -21.33
CA ASN A 681 -52.73 -21.98 -22.56
C ASN A 681 -52.08 -20.59 -22.40
N ALA A 682 -52.05 -19.82 -23.49
CA ALA A 682 -51.59 -18.44 -23.49
C ALA A 682 -52.47 -17.53 -22.60
N CYS A 683 -51.87 -16.50 -22.00
CA CYS A 683 -52.64 -15.51 -21.21
C CYS A 683 -53.41 -14.55 -22.14
N ARG A 684 -54.59 -14.09 -21.69
CA ARG A 684 -55.43 -13.17 -22.46
C ARG A 684 -54.81 -11.79 -22.72
N ILE A 685 -53.80 -11.42 -21.93
CA ILE A 685 -53.16 -10.08 -21.96
C ILE A 685 -51.99 -10.00 -22.98
N GLY A 686 -51.55 -11.12 -23.57
CA GLY A 686 -50.38 -11.13 -24.47
C GLY A 686 -49.04 -10.80 -23.77
N LYS A 687 -47.93 -10.91 -24.51
CA LYS A 687 -46.58 -10.62 -23.98
C LYS A 687 -46.37 -9.11 -23.84
N ILE A 688 -46.20 -8.62 -22.61
CA ILE A 688 -45.74 -7.25 -22.34
C ILE A 688 -44.22 -7.20 -22.59
N LYS A 689 -43.75 -6.54 -23.66
CA LYS A 689 -42.32 -6.33 -23.90
C LYS A 689 -41.79 -5.15 -23.08
N PRO A 690 -40.54 -5.19 -22.57
CA PRO A 690 -39.90 -4.03 -21.95
C PRO A 690 -39.80 -2.89 -22.96
N ASN A 691 -40.32 -1.74 -22.56
CA ASN A 691 -40.63 -0.61 -23.43
C ASN A 691 -39.38 0.16 -23.88
N LYS A 692 -39.29 0.49 -25.18
CA LYS A 692 -38.29 1.42 -25.76
C LYS A 692 -38.85 2.83 -26.03
N GLN A 693 -40.16 3.04 -25.94
CA GLN A 693 -40.82 4.32 -26.23
C GLN A 693 -41.04 5.16 -24.96
N LYS A 694 -40.67 6.44 -25.04
CA LYS A 694 -40.83 7.42 -23.95
C LYS A 694 -42.33 7.74 -23.75
N CYS A 695 -42.76 7.93 -22.50
CA CYS A 695 -44.10 8.42 -22.21
C CYS A 695 -44.33 9.81 -22.86
N PRO A 696 -45.44 10.03 -23.61
CA PRO A 696 -45.67 11.33 -24.26
C PRO A 696 -45.81 12.50 -23.28
N GLY A 697 -46.36 12.26 -22.09
CA GLY A 697 -46.60 13.32 -21.11
C GLY A 697 -45.40 13.73 -20.26
N CYS A 698 -44.49 12.80 -19.93
CA CYS A 698 -43.37 13.08 -19.01
C CYS A 698 -42.00 12.57 -19.48
N LEU A 699 -41.95 11.94 -20.67
CA LEU A 699 -40.74 11.41 -21.30
C LEU A 699 -39.98 10.33 -20.49
N THR A 700 -40.55 9.83 -19.39
CA THR A 700 -39.93 8.76 -18.59
C THR A 700 -39.82 7.46 -19.39
N LEU A 701 -38.67 6.80 -19.27
CA LEU A 701 -38.41 5.44 -19.74
C LEU A 701 -38.60 4.40 -18.62
N ASN A 702 -38.95 4.84 -17.41
CA ASN A 702 -39.07 3.94 -16.28
C ASN A 702 -40.34 3.06 -16.42
N PRO A 703 -40.19 1.74 -16.59
CA PRO A 703 -41.33 0.83 -16.78
C PRO A 703 -42.22 0.73 -15.53
N LEU A 704 -41.76 1.18 -14.36
CA LEU A 704 -42.59 1.29 -13.15
C LEU A 704 -43.54 2.49 -13.19
N GLN A 705 -43.27 3.49 -14.04
CA GLN A 705 -44.02 4.74 -14.11
C GLN A 705 -44.88 4.88 -15.37
N CYS A 706 -44.57 4.18 -16.47
CA CYS A 706 -45.43 4.11 -17.68
C CYS A 706 -45.63 2.65 -18.08
N GLN A 707 -46.90 2.25 -18.15
CA GLN A 707 -47.33 0.93 -18.60
C GLN A 707 -47.99 1.09 -19.98
N ILE A 708 -47.41 0.46 -21.01
CA ILE A 708 -48.00 0.44 -22.35
C ILE A 708 -49.03 -0.68 -22.43
N ILE A 709 -50.19 -0.37 -22.99
CA ILE A 709 -51.26 -1.30 -23.35
C ILE A 709 -51.23 -1.43 -24.88
N GLU A 710 -50.46 -2.41 -25.38
CA GLU A 710 -50.22 -2.57 -26.83
C GLU A 710 -51.52 -2.79 -27.62
N THR A 711 -52.49 -3.53 -27.05
CA THR A 711 -53.77 -3.81 -27.69
C THR A 711 -54.60 -2.56 -27.99
N LEU A 712 -54.35 -1.46 -27.28
CA LEU A 712 -55.06 -0.18 -27.43
C LEU A 712 -54.15 0.94 -27.95
N ASN A 713 -52.86 0.65 -28.17
CA ASN A 713 -51.82 1.61 -28.47
C ASN A 713 -51.81 2.82 -27.51
N GLN A 714 -51.86 2.55 -26.20
CA GLN A 714 -51.96 3.56 -25.12
C GLN A 714 -50.84 3.41 -24.08
N CYS A 715 -50.35 4.51 -23.46
CA CYS A 715 -49.53 4.49 -22.23
C CYS A 715 -50.34 5.03 -21.05
N TYR A 716 -50.44 4.25 -19.99
CA TYR A 716 -50.90 4.69 -18.68
C TYR A 716 -49.70 5.13 -17.83
N CYS A 717 -49.63 6.42 -17.46
CA CYS A 717 -48.48 6.96 -16.74
C CYS A 717 -48.81 7.43 -15.33
N LYS A 718 -48.14 6.82 -14.34
CA LYS A 718 -48.23 7.13 -12.89
C LYS A 718 -47.20 8.14 -12.40
N SER A 719 -46.46 8.83 -13.28
CA SER A 719 -45.52 9.85 -12.83
C SER A 719 -46.26 11.03 -12.19
N ASN A 720 -45.60 11.71 -11.24
CA ASN A 720 -46.15 12.92 -10.61
C ASN A 720 -46.52 14.01 -11.62
N ILE A 721 -45.82 14.03 -12.78
CA ILE A 721 -46.08 14.95 -13.89
C ILE A 721 -47.37 14.57 -14.62
N CYS A 722 -47.57 13.27 -14.87
CA CYS A 722 -48.72 12.77 -15.63
C CYS A 722 -49.98 12.60 -14.80
N LYS A 723 -49.94 12.63 -13.45
CA LYS A 723 -51.11 12.50 -12.57
C LYS A 723 -52.06 11.35 -12.98
N GLU A 724 -51.51 10.16 -13.18
CA GLU A 724 -52.29 8.96 -13.56
C GLU A 724 -53.10 9.11 -14.87
N SER A 725 -52.53 9.81 -15.85
CA SER A 725 -53.19 10.04 -17.14
C SER A 725 -52.91 8.93 -18.15
N LEU A 726 -53.90 8.67 -19.00
CA LEU A 726 -53.82 7.78 -20.16
C LEU A 726 -53.45 8.62 -21.40
N TYR A 727 -52.48 8.18 -22.19
CA TYR A 727 -52.05 8.83 -23.43
C TYR A 727 -52.16 7.87 -24.61
N CYS A 728 -52.63 8.34 -25.76
CA CYS A 728 -52.53 7.59 -27.02
C CYS A 728 -51.10 7.67 -27.55
N LEU A 729 -50.49 6.53 -27.88
CA LEU A 729 -49.12 6.48 -28.42
C LEU A 729 -49.04 6.97 -29.86
N SER A 730 -50.14 6.86 -30.64
CA SER A 730 -50.18 7.35 -32.03
C SER A 730 -50.19 8.87 -32.10
N CYS A 731 -51.02 9.55 -31.30
CA CYS A 731 -51.21 11.00 -31.41
C CYS A 731 -50.65 11.80 -30.23
N SER A 732 -50.07 11.13 -29.22
CA SER A 732 -49.50 11.74 -28.02
C SER A 732 -50.48 12.56 -27.15
N LYS A 733 -51.79 12.48 -27.41
CA LYS A 733 -52.80 13.22 -26.64
C LYS A 733 -53.29 12.44 -25.43
N LYS A 734 -53.65 13.19 -24.38
CA LYS A 734 -54.23 12.68 -23.15
C LYS A 734 -55.69 12.29 -23.38
N ILE A 735 -56.06 11.07 -23.02
CA ILE A 735 -57.41 10.52 -23.11
C ILE A 735 -58.15 10.84 -21.80
N GLN A 736 -59.36 11.40 -21.88
CA GLN A 736 -60.16 11.71 -20.70
C GLN A 736 -60.82 10.44 -20.14
N LYS A 737 -60.87 10.32 -18.80
CA LYS A 737 -61.26 9.10 -18.07
C LYS A 737 -62.72 8.66 -18.29
N ASN A 738 -63.54 9.48 -18.94
CA ASN A 738 -64.97 9.24 -19.17
C ASN A 738 -65.33 8.83 -20.61
N GLU A 739 -64.35 8.72 -21.50
CA GLU A 739 -64.60 8.24 -22.86
C GLU A 739 -64.31 6.73 -22.93
N ASN A 740 -65.15 5.99 -23.67
CA ASN A 740 -64.83 4.62 -24.10
C ASN A 740 -63.38 4.61 -24.56
N HIS A 741 -62.60 3.57 -24.19
CA HIS A 741 -61.14 3.47 -24.32
C HIS A 741 -60.55 3.62 -25.74
N GLU A 742 -61.26 4.25 -26.67
CA GLU A 742 -60.87 4.57 -28.04
C GLU A 742 -60.56 6.06 -28.17
N CYS A 743 -59.39 6.37 -28.72
CA CYS A 743 -59.01 7.74 -29.05
C CYS A 743 -59.84 8.21 -30.26
N LYS A 744 -60.88 9.04 -30.06
CA LYS A 744 -61.74 9.59 -31.13
C LYS A 744 -60.99 10.25 -32.29
N GLN A 745 -59.79 10.77 -32.04
CA GLN A 745 -58.96 11.39 -33.07
C GLN A 745 -58.18 10.39 -33.92
N CYS A 746 -58.03 9.14 -33.48
CA CYS A 746 -57.38 8.07 -34.24
C CYS A 746 -58.38 7.13 -34.92
N SER A 747 -59.67 7.20 -34.58
CA SER A 747 -60.74 6.43 -35.24
C SER A 747 -61.39 7.15 -36.43
N ILE A 748 -60.94 8.36 -36.76
CA ILE A 748 -61.37 9.14 -37.95
C ILE A 748 -60.33 9.06 -39.09
N MET A 749 -59.20 8.38 -38.85
CA MET A 749 -58.21 7.99 -39.87
C MET A 749 -58.31 6.49 -40.10
#